data_AF-A0A1W9LWX6-F1
#
_entry.id   AF-A0A1W9LWX6-F1
#
_cell.length_a   1.000
_cell.length_b   1.000
_cell.length_c   1.000
_cell.angle_alpha   90.00
_cell.angle_beta   90.00
_cell.angle_gamma   90.00
#
_symmetry.space_group_name_H-M   'P 1'
#
loop_
_entity.id
_entity.type
_entity.pdbx_description
1 polymer ?
#
loop_
_entity_poly.entity_id
_entity_poly.type
_entity_poly.pdbx_seq_one_letter_code
_entity_poly.pdbx_strand_id
1 'polypeptide(L)'
;MRGTADQFAYIPVFILNNSPEHDVYDIEVKDSKGRSLNVMDSYTHSVGVDEFEYKIFCLKVRLPDDMGEYDNLMVEATSKGNPGLTRYSRVVVISTEPPPADVDSDGDGRTDAEEAEMGTNSTKADTDGDGIKDGWEFYHGLNPLDENDALDDPDKDGFSNREEFNAATYPDDSCSRPNSHRPIDIDKDGLPDAVEDKYGTDKNNPDSDKDGMDDGWEFYHGLNPFDEADAFEDTDGDEFSNLEEFNEGSDPNDSDSVPEYPKDADSNGLPDILEKMYKNHPDRTDSDGNGINDLQEAYSDEYPQDSDRDGLPDIVEVMYGSDKNNPDSDGESMKDGWEIYHGLNPLDKKDASEDPDKDEYSNFEEYKGRSYPDDPNSVPDSYRPKDSDGDNLPDVLEAIYGTDPKKPDSDKDGMNDGWEVYHKLLNPPDNGADDDRDGDKFSNLEEFYAGTDPNDPNTTPDNPYHGEYPKDTDKDGLPDVAEERYTTDKDNSDSDSDGMTDGWEVYHSLNPLGKNDASADSDGDEFSNLEEFKAGSDPKDSKSMPEEYLKDTDDDGLADMVETEICKTDPKNADSDGDGMTDGWEVYNELNPNDPNDADNDPDSDEISNRDEFNAGTLPHCLTFDTGEFIVGDDGIVAIDWLYDGGDFYKGEFGVFSLWGMNSITDKDEFRREAVRRAMLNLNQNGEISFPDYIVRDGYIVFQDHKEGARFNTPLQYGNGTKATNSNHNPYKGTKRFRMIPRDRIATILIPNAPFDQMTEPPDGVVKGVFHCMDLSGEENCLTGDINKSPLFSLAVQNWDYSHPEYGMHVGQMADITGMGKGFVYEDIDLLDPKCDRDYNDFIVKIDGVTVDAPSLDSVVKMFKSSRQKRDDKAWFDWRETELGKQIVEHINAPSAQSGKRISADFHGASDLFIYDAEGKMIGKEGGYLPGAELEFHDGHQIISLPVSEGVNYRIVLHGAAQTDCLLTLRVHEGSNVLSEKTAAVSTQAHQSYKAEISVSSDAVDFAAPENCGYDFDGDGDVDDDDVGKISRFWNVCKGNQDYDAFYDLDDDGCITVLDIMKVVGSKTK
;
A
#
# COMPACT_ATOMS: atom_id res chain seq x y z
N MET A 1 -11.63 11.24 22.61
CA MET A 1 -12.01 12.51 21.93
C MET A 1 -11.09 13.66 22.36
N ARG A 2 -10.12 14.05 21.52
CA ARG A 2 -9.61 15.43 21.42
C ARG A 2 -9.19 15.69 19.96
N GLY A 3 -10.11 16.27 19.20
CA GLY A 3 -9.89 16.88 17.89
C GLY A 3 -10.81 18.10 17.77
N THR A 4 -10.20 19.26 17.54
CA THR A 4 -10.75 20.57 17.10
C THR A 4 -11.97 21.23 17.80
N ALA A 5 -11.72 22.47 18.24
CA ALA A 5 -12.57 23.66 18.49
C ALA A 5 -13.92 23.63 19.25
N ASP A 6 -14.72 22.56 19.29
CA ASP A 6 -16.03 22.58 19.96
C ASP A 6 -16.24 21.41 20.94
N GLN A 7 -16.01 21.66 22.23
CA GLN A 7 -16.09 20.64 23.29
C GLN A 7 -17.54 20.22 23.61
N PHE A 8 -17.93 18.99 23.25
CA PHE A 8 -19.24 18.40 23.59
C PHE A 8 -19.12 17.08 24.36
N ALA A 9 -20.08 16.79 25.23
CA ALA A 9 -20.29 15.49 25.87
C ALA A 9 -21.67 14.93 25.53
N TYR A 10 -21.75 13.63 25.22
CA TYR A 10 -22.99 12.91 24.96
C TYR A 10 -23.36 12.05 26.18
N ILE A 11 -24.47 12.35 26.85
CA ILE A 11 -24.87 11.71 28.10
C ILE A 11 -26.15 10.88 27.88
N PRO A 12 -26.10 9.54 27.96
CA PRO A 12 -27.30 8.72 27.90
C PRO A 12 -28.12 8.86 29.18
N VAL A 13 -29.41 9.17 29.05
CA VAL A 13 -30.35 9.34 30.16
C VAL A 13 -31.49 8.34 30.05
N PHE A 14 -31.77 7.69 31.19
CA PHE A 14 -32.82 6.68 31.32
C PHE A 14 -33.87 7.18 32.33
N ILE A 15 -35.12 7.35 31.89
CA ILE A 15 -36.23 7.72 32.77
C ILE A 15 -37.26 6.59 32.77
N LEU A 16 -37.59 6.11 33.97
CA LEU A 16 -38.65 5.13 34.20
C LEU A 16 -39.79 5.79 34.97
N ASN A 17 -40.96 5.93 34.33
CA ASN A 17 -42.16 6.40 35.01
C ASN A 17 -42.90 5.22 35.64
N ASN A 18 -42.81 5.08 36.97
CA ASN A 18 -43.52 4.05 37.74
C ASN A 18 -44.87 4.53 38.30
N SER A 19 -45.41 5.64 37.78
CA SER A 19 -46.71 6.20 38.14
C SER A 19 -47.79 5.78 37.12
N PRO A 20 -49.05 5.56 37.54
CA PRO A 20 -50.17 5.27 36.65
C PRO A 20 -50.71 6.51 35.91
N GLU A 21 -49.93 7.58 35.79
CA GLU A 21 -50.31 8.81 35.08
C GLU A 21 -49.11 9.29 34.25
N HIS A 22 -49.36 9.86 33.06
CA HIS A 22 -48.34 10.53 32.24
C HIS A 22 -47.69 11.66 33.05
N ASP A 23 -46.37 11.70 33.05
CA ASP A 23 -45.60 12.73 33.76
C ASP A 23 -44.52 13.31 32.86
N VAL A 24 -44.15 14.56 33.12
CA VAL A 24 -43.16 15.30 32.34
C VAL A 24 -41.99 15.63 33.26
N TYR A 25 -40.78 15.22 32.89
CA TYR A 25 -39.57 15.45 33.65
C TYR A 25 -38.74 16.57 33.04
N ASP A 26 -38.45 17.62 33.80
CA ASP A 26 -37.46 18.63 33.43
C ASP A 26 -36.05 18.11 33.75
N ILE A 27 -35.13 18.28 32.81
CA ILE A 27 -33.76 17.76 32.92
C ILE A 27 -32.76 18.90 32.87
N GLU A 28 -31.87 18.96 33.84
CA GLU A 28 -30.83 19.96 33.95
C GLU A 28 -29.46 19.29 34.18
N VAL A 29 -28.43 19.72 33.44
CA VAL A 29 -27.05 19.24 33.61
C VAL A 29 -26.22 20.34 34.26
N LYS A 30 -25.53 20.00 35.35
CA LYS A 30 -24.68 20.93 36.12
C LYS A 30 -23.26 20.41 36.23
N ASP A 31 -22.28 21.31 36.24
CA ASP A 31 -20.90 20.95 36.57
C ASP A 31 -20.67 20.75 38.08
N SER A 32 -19.45 20.36 38.45
CA SER A 32 -19.04 20.13 39.84
C SER A 32 -19.11 21.39 40.72
N LYS A 33 -19.14 22.58 40.10
CA LYS A 33 -19.29 23.90 40.75
C LYS A 33 -20.77 24.34 40.82
N GLY A 34 -21.70 23.54 40.30
CA GLY A 34 -23.13 23.80 40.28
C GLY A 34 -23.59 24.76 39.19
N ARG A 35 -22.77 25.03 38.16
CA ARG A 35 -23.14 25.84 37.00
C ARG A 35 -23.95 24.99 36.03
N SER A 36 -25.13 25.46 35.61
CA SER A 36 -25.95 24.78 34.59
C SER A 36 -25.28 24.89 33.22
N LEU A 37 -25.16 23.77 32.51
CA LEU A 37 -24.54 23.66 31.20
C LEU A 37 -25.59 23.66 30.09
N ASN A 38 -25.19 24.10 28.90
CA ASN A 38 -26.11 24.24 27.77
C ASN A 38 -26.27 22.91 27.03
N VAL A 39 -27.52 22.43 26.90
CA VAL A 39 -27.89 21.22 26.16
C VAL A 39 -28.38 21.64 24.78
N MET A 40 -27.73 21.14 23.73
CA MET A 40 -27.82 21.71 22.37
C MET A 40 -28.93 21.08 21.50
N ASP A 41 -29.49 19.92 21.87
CA ASP A 41 -30.55 19.27 21.10
C ASP A 41 -31.95 19.88 21.33
N SER A 42 -32.73 19.93 20.24
CA SER A 42 -34.05 20.57 20.18
C SER A 42 -35.18 19.85 20.93
N TYR A 43 -34.94 18.64 21.46
CA TYR A 43 -36.00 17.83 22.11
C TYR A 43 -35.94 17.67 23.62
N THR A 44 -34.94 18.17 24.36
CA THR A 44 -34.75 17.71 25.74
C THR A 44 -34.37 18.80 26.75
N HIS A 45 -35.31 19.70 27.01
CA HIS A 45 -35.41 20.32 28.35
C HIS A 45 -36.49 19.66 29.21
N SER A 46 -37.47 19.00 28.58
CA SER A 46 -38.55 18.30 29.26
C SER A 46 -39.02 17.07 28.49
N VAL A 47 -39.05 15.92 29.15
CA VAL A 47 -39.43 14.64 28.52
C VAL A 47 -40.73 14.12 29.11
N GLY A 48 -41.75 13.98 28.28
CA GLY A 48 -42.99 13.28 28.62
C GLY A 48 -42.79 11.77 28.53
N VAL A 49 -43.22 11.07 29.57
CA VAL A 49 -43.17 9.59 29.64
C VAL A 49 -44.55 9.08 30.04
N ASP A 50 -45.13 8.25 29.18
CA ASP A 50 -46.46 7.65 29.36
C ASP A 50 -46.47 6.59 30.48
N GLU A 51 -47.66 6.09 30.81
CA GLU A 51 -47.89 5.20 31.96
C GLU A 51 -47.06 3.91 31.86
N PHE A 52 -46.20 3.66 32.86
CA PHE A 52 -45.34 2.46 32.97
C PHE A 52 -44.36 2.24 31.82
N GLU A 53 -43.94 3.32 31.15
CA GLU A 53 -42.98 3.27 30.06
C GLU A 53 -41.56 3.66 30.50
N TYR A 54 -40.56 3.16 29.79
CA TYR A 54 -39.17 3.59 29.92
C TYR A 54 -38.75 4.33 28.66
N LYS A 55 -38.04 5.45 28.81
CA LYS A 55 -37.54 6.25 27.69
C LYS A 55 -36.04 6.43 27.80
N ILE A 56 -35.35 6.22 26.68
CA ILE A 56 -33.90 6.34 26.54
C ILE A 56 -33.64 7.41 25.49
N PHE A 57 -32.75 8.34 25.80
CA PHE A 57 -32.30 9.38 24.88
C PHE A 57 -30.90 9.85 25.30
N CYS A 58 -30.18 10.47 24.38
CA CYS A 58 -28.84 11.00 24.61
C CYS A 58 -28.88 12.53 24.63
N LEU A 59 -28.19 13.16 25.58
CA LEU A 59 -28.07 14.61 25.67
C LEU A 59 -26.72 15.05 25.09
N LYS A 60 -26.72 15.92 24.07
CA LYS A 60 -25.52 16.64 23.62
C LYS A 60 -25.32 17.91 24.46
N VAL A 61 -24.26 17.96 25.27
CA VAL A 61 -23.96 19.05 26.22
C VAL A 61 -22.67 19.74 25.85
N ARG A 62 -22.66 21.07 25.73
CA ARG A 62 -21.43 21.83 25.52
C ARG A 62 -20.65 21.97 26.83
N LEU A 63 -19.37 21.58 26.84
CA LEU A 63 -18.51 21.68 28.01
C LEU A 63 -17.80 23.05 28.07
N PRO A 64 -17.56 23.62 29.27
CA PRO A 64 -16.77 24.84 29.42
C PRO A 64 -15.27 24.58 29.23
N ASP A 65 -14.57 25.53 28.60
CA ASP A 65 -13.12 25.46 28.36
C ASP A 65 -12.27 25.37 29.65
N ASP A 66 -12.84 25.71 30.82
CA ASP A 66 -12.18 25.73 32.13
C ASP A 66 -12.34 24.45 32.96
N MET A 67 -12.87 23.38 32.36
CA MET A 67 -13.16 22.12 33.05
C MET A 67 -11.90 21.24 33.16
N GLY A 68 -11.65 20.68 34.35
CA GLY A 68 -10.47 19.85 34.60
C GLY A 68 -10.59 18.43 34.03
N GLU A 69 -9.45 17.74 33.89
CA GLU A 69 -9.28 16.40 33.30
C GLU A 69 -10.14 15.28 33.95
N TYR A 70 -10.69 15.51 35.15
CA TYR A 70 -11.55 14.58 35.90
C TYR A 70 -12.73 15.28 36.60
N ASP A 71 -13.46 16.12 35.88
CA ASP A 71 -14.57 16.85 36.46
C ASP A 71 -15.90 16.08 36.41
N ASN A 72 -16.77 16.31 37.40
CA ASN A 72 -18.03 15.56 37.53
C ASN A 72 -19.22 16.37 37.05
N LEU A 73 -20.04 15.77 36.18
CA LEU A 73 -21.34 16.30 35.80
C LEU A 73 -22.45 15.69 36.67
N MET A 74 -23.39 16.52 37.04
CA MET A 74 -24.61 16.16 37.76
C MET A 74 -25.79 16.34 36.83
N VAL A 75 -26.48 15.24 36.52
CA VAL A 75 -27.74 15.26 35.78
C VAL A 75 -28.89 15.21 36.80
N GLU A 76 -29.73 16.23 36.79
CA GLU A 76 -30.90 16.38 37.64
C GLU A 76 -32.16 16.23 36.80
N ALA A 77 -33.03 15.29 37.19
CA ALA A 77 -34.34 15.11 36.57
C ALA A 77 -35.45 15.35 37.61
N THR A 78 -36.34 16.30 37.34
CA THR A 78 -37.43 16.71 38.25
C THR A 78 -38.79 16.53 37.60
N SER A 79 -39.67 15.77 38.24
CA SER A 79 -41.06 15.60 37.79
C SER A 79 -41.85 16.92 37.93
N LYS A 80 -42.57 17.31 36.87
CA LYS A 80 -43.51 18.43 36.89
C LYS A 80 -44.81 18.08 37.63
N GLY A 81 -45.31 16.86 37.51
CA GLY A 81 -46.52 16.39 38.18
C GLY A 81 -46.36 16.25 39.70
N ASN A 82 -45.15 15.97 40.17
CA ASN A 82 -44.80 15.90 41.59
C ASN A 82 -43.38 16.45 41.84
N PRO A 83 -43.24 17.77 42.06
CA PRO A 83 -41.94 18.43 42.23
C PRO A 83 -41.09 17.96 43.41
N GLY A 84 -41.64 17.10 44.29
CA GLY A 84 -40.87 16.44 45.36
C GLY A 84 -40.10 15.18 44.90
N LEU A 85 -40.32 14.72 43.66
CA LEU A 85 -39.63 13.61 43.01
C LEU A 85 -38.54 14.14 42.08
N THR A 86 -37.41 14.51 42.69
CA THR A 86 -36.17 14.83 41.97
C THR A 86 -35.16 13.71 42.15
N ARG A 87 -34.54 13.28 41.05
CA ARG A 87 -33.49 12.26 41.02
C ARG A 87 -32.21 12.85 40.43
N TYR A 88 -31.08 12.39 40.96
CA TYR A 88 -29.74 12.84 40.57
C TYR A 88 -28.93 11.64 40.09
N SER A 89 -28.21 11.80 38.99
CA SER A 89 -27.16 10.88 38.56
C SER A 89 -25.86 11.64 38.36
N ARG A 90 -24.74 11.01 38.72
CA ARG A 90 -23.41 11.59 38.59
C ARG A 90 -22.69 10.91 37.44
N VAL A 91 -22.22 11.69 36.49
CA VAL A 91 -21.48 11.25 35.30
C VAL A 91 -20.06 11.79 35.42
N VAL A 92 -19.08 10.89 35.36
CA VAL A 92 -17.66 11.26 35.31
C VAL A 92 -17.31 11.39 33.84
N VAL A 93 -16.88 12.57 33.42
CA VAL A 93 -16.36 12.76 32.06
C VAL A 93 -14.87 12.44 32.12
N ILE A 94 -14.45 11.40 31.39
CA ILE A 94 -13.06 11.03 31.21
C ILE A 94 -12.75 11.33 29.75
N SER A 95 -11.67 12.08 29.49
CA SER A 95 -11.15 12.22 28.13
C SER A 95 -10.67 10.84 27.70
N THR A 96 -11.43 10.14 26.86
CA THR A 96 -11.04 8.81 26.40
C THR A 96 -9.92 8.93 25.38
N GLU A 97 -8.86 8.18 25.64
CA GLU A 97 -7.84 7.75 24.68
C GLU A 97 -8.49 7.12 23.43
N PRO A 98 -7.76 7.07 22.28
CA PRO A 98 -8.20 6.38 21.06
C PRO A 98 -8.45 4.88 21.29
N PRO A 99 -9.14 4.18 20.35
CA PRO A 99 -9.32 2.71 20.40
C PRO A 99 -7.96 1.99 20.54
N PRO A 100 -7.93 0.75 21.06
CA PRO A 100 -6.69 -0.02 21.16
C PRO A 100 -6.03 -0.11 19.77
N ALA A 101 -4.75 0.27 19.69
CA ALA A 101 -3.98 0.51 18.46
C ALA A 101 -3.73 -0.73 17.57
N ASP A 102 -4.45 -1.83 17.78
CA ASP A 102 -4.20 -3.13 17.14
C ASP A 102 -5.47 -3.78 16.55
N VAL A 103 -6.60 -3.07 16.46
CA VAL A 103 -7.85 -3.62 15.86
C VAL A 103 -7.92 -3.19 14.41
N ASP A 104 -7.94 -4.18 13.53
CA ASP A 104 -8.16 -4.12 12.08
C ASP A 104 -9.47 -4.91 11.81
N SER A 105 -10.55 -4.18 11.55
CA SER A 105 -11.91 -4.72 11.56
C SER A 105 -12.33 -5.39 10.25
N ASP A 106 -11.70 -5.07 9.12
CA ASP A 106 -12.00 -5.63 7.80
C ASP A 106 -10.84 -6.44 7.17
N GLY A 107 -9.66 -6.42 7.80
CA GLY A 107 -8.54 -7.29 7.48
C GLY A 107 -7.78 -6.86 6.22
N ASP A 108 -7.75 -5.57 5.93
CA ASP A 108 -7.05 -4.98 4.78
C ASP A 108 -5.57 -4.66 5.09
N GLY A 109 -5.17 -4.74 6.36
CA GLY A 109 -3.81 -4.43 6.82
C GLY A 109 -3.67 -3.06 7.50
N ARG A 110 -4.76 -2.33 7.73
CA ARG A 110 -4.81 -1.09 8.53
C ARG A 110 -5.71 -1.22 9.74
N THR A 111 -5.36 -0.46 10.77
CA THR A 111 -6.17 -0.42 11.99
C THR A 111 -7.34 0.53 11.83
N ASP A 112 -8.43 0.28 12.57
CA ASP A 112 -9.60 1.17 12.61
C ASP A 112 -9.23 2.64 12.95
N ALA A 113 -8.09 2.84 13.63
CA ALA A 113 -7.56 4.15 13.98
C ALA A 113 -6.84 4.82 12.80
N GLU A 114 -6.11 4.06 12.00
CA GLU A 114 -5.42 4.53 10.79
C GLU A 114 -6.40 4.88 9.68
N GLU A 115 -7.41 4.05 9.48
CA GLU A 115 -8.47 4.28 8.50
C GLU A 115 -9.29 5.54 8.81
N ALA A 116 -9.56 5.77 10.10
CA ALA A 116 -10.20 7.01 10.56
C ALA A 116 -9.35 8.27 10.32
N GLU A 117 -8.02 8.14 10.21
CA GLU A 117 -7.11 9.24 9.83
C GLU A 117 -7.02 9.41 8.31
N MET A 118 -7.18 8.32 7.54
CA MET A 118 -7.15 8.29 6.07
C MET A 118 -8.49 8.69 5.46
N GLY A 119 -9.59 8.61 6.21
CA GLY A 119 -10.94 8.87 5.71
C GLY A 119 -11.60 7.64 5.08
N THR A 120 -10.95 6.48 5.14
CA THR A 120 -11.45 5.18 4.66
C THR A 120 -12.39 4.54 5.69
N ASN A 121 -13.15 3.53 5.26
CA ASN A 121 -14.18 2.90 6.07
C ASN A 121 -13.67 1.64 6.75
N SER A 122 -13.51 1.70 8.08
CA SER A 122 -13.02 0.60 8.94
C SER A 122 -13.87 -0.66 9.06
N THR A 123 -14.76 -0.90 8.12
CA THR A 123 -15.49 -2.16 7.99
C THR A 123 -15.57 -2.64 6.54
N LYS A 124 -14.85 -1.99 5.62
CA LYS A 124 -14.84 -2.24 4.18
C LYS A 124 -13.39 -2.13 3.70
N ALA A 125 -12.77 -3.28 3.45
CA ALA A 125 -11.37 -3.41 3.08
C ALA A 125 -10.94 -2.76 1.73
N ASP A 126 -11.84 -2.07 1.06
CA ASP A 126 -11.75 -1.49 -0.28
C ASP A 126 -12.85 -0.41 -0.29
N THR A 127 -12.50 0.85 -0.01
CA THR A 127 -13.44 1.92 0.34
C THR A 127 -14.13 2.49 -0.90
N ASP A 128 -13.41 2.71 -1.99
CA ASP A 128 -13.92 3.25 -3.25
C ASP A 128 -14.49 2.19 -4.20
N GLY A 129 -14.05 0.93 -4.11
CA GLY A 129 -14.66 -0.22 -4.80
C GLY A 129 -14.01 -0.59 -6.13
N ASP A 130 -12.75 -0.21 -6.34
CA ASP A 130 -11.99 -0.42 -7.59
C ASP A 130 -11.43 -1.86 -7.75
N GLY A 131 -11.46 -2.62 -6.65
CA GLY A 131 -10.97 -3.99 -6.55
C GLY A 131 -9.57 -4.15 -5.94
N ILE A 132 -8.94 -3.06 -5.54
CA ILE A 132 -7.72 -2.98 -4.73
C ILE A 132 -8.16 -2.72 -3.27
N LYS A 133 -7.29 -2.98 -2.28
CA LYS A 133 -7.63 -2.79 -0.87
C LYS A 133 -7.03 -1.51 -0.34
N ASP A 134 -7.76 -0.78 0.52
CA ASP A 134 -7.32 0.50 1.09
C ASP A 134 -5.91 0.43 1.70
N GLY A 135 -5.65 -0.65 2.46
CA GLY A 135 -4.37 -0.90 3.08
C GLY A 135 -3.22 -1.12 2.09
N TRP A 136 -3.51 -1.70 0.92
CA TRP A 136 -2.57 -1.92 -0.18
C TRP A 136 -2.36 -0.63 -0.99
N GLU A 137 -3.42 0.07 -1.36
CA GLU A 137 -3.34 1.33 -2.12
C GLU A 137 -2.52 2.37 -1.36
N PHE A 138 -2.85 2.60 -0.08
CA PHE A 138 -2.06 3.49 0.73
C PHE A 138 -0.61 3.00 0.86
N TYR A 139 -0.38 1.69 0.96
CA TYR A 139 0.99 1.15 1.07
C TYR A 139 1.84 1.47 -0.17
N HIS A 140 1.24 1.47 -1.36
CA HIS A 140 1.90 1.84 -2.62
C HIS A 140 1.83 3.33 -2.97
N GLY A 141 1.22 4.16 -2.11
CA GLY A 141 1.10 5.60 -2.34
C GLY A 141 -0.03 5.97 -3.31
N LEU A 142 -0.91 5.02 -3.59
CA LEU A 142 -2.17 5.17 -4.28
C LEU A 142 -3.23 5.74 -3.33
N ASN A 143 -4.36 6.16 -3.86
CA ASN A 143 -5.41 6.89 -3.19
C ASN A 143 -6.64 5.99 -2.94
N PRO A 144 -6.86 5.50 -1.71
CA PRO A 144 -7.96 4.57 -1.36
C PRO A 144 -9.36 5.21 -1.31
N LEU A 145 -9.53 6.33 -2.01
CA LEU A 145 -10.76 7.10 -2.14
C LEU A 145 -11.01 7.51 -3.61
N ASP A 146 -10.21 6.99 -4.55
CA ASP A 146 -10.21 7.35 -5.97
C ASP A 146 -10.11 6.10 -6.84
N GLU A 147 -11.28 5.62 -7.27
CA GLU A 147 -11.43 4.37 -8.01
C GLU A 147 -10.68 4.31 -9.37
N ASN A 148 -10.24 5.46 -9.88
CA ASN A 148 -9.61 5.54 -11.20
C ASN A 148 -8.12 5.21 -11.15
N ASP A 149 -7.47 5.37 -10.00
CA ASP A 149 -6.05 5.07 -9.90
C ASP A 149 -5.76 3.57 -10.10
N ALA A 150 -6.76 2.70 -9.95
CA ALA A 150 -6.69 1.29 -10.30
C ALA A 150 -6.20 1.02 -11.73
N LEU A 151 -6.46 1.95 -12.64
CA LEU A 151 -6.11 1.89 -14.06
C LEU A 151 -4.80 2.62 -14.40
N ASP A 152 -4.26 3.42 -13.47
CA ASP A 152 -3.01 4.13 -13.68
C ASP A 152 -1.83 3.15 -13.79
N ASP A 153 -0.81 3.58 -14.54
CA ASP A 153 0.50 2.93 -14.65
C ASP A 153 1.58 3.95 -14.20
N PRO A 154 1.81 4.12 -12.88
CA PRO A 154 2.67 5.16 -12.35
C PRO A 154 4.16 4.97 -12.69
N ASP A 155 4.61 3.73 -12.88
CA ASP A 155 6.00 3.38 -13.21
C ASP A 155 6.27 3.16 -14.70
N LYS A 156 5.20 3.16 -15.51
CA LYS A 156 5.18 3.11 -16.98
C LYS A 156 5.75 1.82 -17.54
N ASP A 157 5.51 0.71 -16.87
CA ASP A 157 5.97 -0.60 -17.29
C ASP A 157 4.97 -1.36 -18.16
N GLY A 158 3.79 -0.78 -18.38
CA GLY A 158 2.71 -1.29 -19.20
C GLY A 158 1.65 -2.08 -18.43
N PHE A 159 1.71 -2.11 -17.10
CA PHE A 159 0.72 -2.74 -16.22
C PHE A 159 0.01 -1.69 -15.36
N SER A 160 -1.30 -1.88 -15.18
CA SER A 160 -2.09 -1.03 -14.28
C SER A 160 -1.91 -1.45 -12.81
N ASN A 161 -2.11 -0.51 -11.89
CA ASN A 161 -2.09 -0.74 -10.45
C ASN A 161 -2.89 -1.97 -10.01
N ARG A 162 -4.06 -2.19 -10.63
CA ARG A 162 -4.92 -3.35 -10.37
C ARG A 162 -4.37 -4.65 -10.92
N GLU A 163 -3.75 -4.65 -12.09
CA GLU A 163 -3.08 -5.83 -12.64
C GLU A 163 -1.93 -6.27 -11.74
N GLU A 164 -1.22 -5.30 -11.18
CA GLU A 164 -0.11 -5.55 -10.27
C GLU A 164 -0.55 -6.00 -8.88
N PHE A 165 -1.62 -5.43 -8.35
CA PHE A 165 -2.27 -5.94 -7.13
C PHE A 165 -2.63 -7.42 -7.26
N ASN A 166 -3.19 -7.82 -8.41
CA ASN A 166 -3.58 -9.20 -8.68
C ASN A 166 -2.37 -10.13 -8.89
N ALA A 167 -1.28 -9.60 -9.45
CA ALA A 167 -0.02 -10.32 -9.66
C ALA A 167 0.89 -10.35 -8.42
N ALA A 168 0.54 -9.59 -7.37
CA ALA A 168 1.36 -9.34 -6.18
C ALA A 168 2.72 -8.69 -6.52
N THR A 169 2.69 -7.74 -7.44
CA THR A 169 3.81 -6.91 -7.89
C THR A 169 3.65 -5.45 -7.42
N TYR A 170 4.52 -4.53 -7.85
CA TYR A 170 4.69 -3.20 -7.25
C TYR A 170 4.46 -2.06 -8.26
N PRO A 171 3.37 -1.28 -8.15
CA PRO A 171 2.99 -0.19 -9.08
C PRO A 171 3.87 1.06 -9.15
N ASP A 172 4.96 1.05 -8.38
CA ASP A 172 5.94 2.12 -8.35
C ASP A 172 7.34 1.61 -8.75
N ASP A 173 7.40 0.44 -9.35
CA ASP A 173 8.60 -0.30 -9.69
C ASP A 173 8.44 -1.05 -11.01
N SER A 174 8.90 -0.41 -12.08
CA SER A 174 8.84 -0.96 -13.44
C SER A 174 9.64 -2.24 -13.67
N CYS A 175 10.38 -2.68 -12.66
CA CYS A 175 11.11 -3.94 -12.62
C CYS A 175 10.34 -5.06 -11.94
N SER A 176 9.22 -4.75 -11.28
CA SER A 176 8.30 -5.69 -10.69
C SER A 176 7.20 -6.06 -11.68
N ARG A 177 7.55 -6.49 -12.88
CA ARG A 177 6.54 -6.81 -13.89
C ARG A 177 5.73 -8.07 -13.53
N PRO A 178 4.38 -8.03 -13.58
CA PRO A 178 3.56 -9.22 -13.66
C PRO A 178 4.10 -10.17 -14.73
N ASN A 179 4.23 -11.46 -14.39
CA ASN A 179 4.73 -12.46 -15.33
C ASN A 179 3.66 -12.74 -16.41
N SER A 180 3.58 -11.86 -17.41
CA SER A 180 2.72 -11.98 -18.58
C SER A 180 3.20 -11.08 -19.72
N HIS A 181 3.84 -11.69 -20.71
CA HIS A 181 3.98 -11.29 -22.12
C HIS A 181 3.46 -9.90 -22.55
N ARG A 182 4.36 -8.93 -22.83
CA ARG A 182 4.06 -7.76 -23.70
C ARG A 182 5.17 -7.45 -24.75
N PRO A 183 4.85 -6.79 -25.88
CA PRO A 183 5.64 -6.76 -27.13
C PRO A 183 6.46 -5.46 -27.36
N ILE A 184 7.51 -5.53 -28.20
CA ILE A 184 8.49 -4.46 -28.59
C ILE A 184 7.83 -3.22 -29.25
N ASP A 185 8.27 -1.98 -28.96
CA ASP A 185 7.88 -0.65 -29.56
C ASP A 185 9.14 0.20 -29.91
N ILE A 186 9.42 0.45 -31.19
CA ILE A 186 10.69 0.98 -31.70
C ILE A 186 10.75 2.51 -31.91
N ASP A 187 9.63 3.18 -32.19
CA ASP A 187 9.57 4.63 -32.42
C ASP A 187 8.92 5.42 -31.28
N LYS A 188 8.43 4.70 -30.25
CA LYS A 188 8.15 5.17 -28.90
C LYS A 188 6.94 6.11 -28.82
N ASP A 189 5.92 5.85 -29.63
CA ASP A 189 4.60 6.46 -29.47
C ASP A 189 3.67 5.65 -28.54
N GLY A 190 4.12 4.49 -28.05
CA GLY A 190 3.34 3.62 -27.17
C GLY A 190 2.66 2.47 -27.91
N LEU A 191 2.73 2.40 -29.25
CA LEU A 191 2.21 1.29 -30.05
C LEU A 191 3.31 0.25 -30.32
N PRO A 192 3.19 -1.00 -29.83
CA PRO A 192 4.22 -2.00 -30.10
C PRO A 192 4.34 -2.37 -31.59
N ASP A 193 5.54 -2.55 -32.13
CA ASP A 193 5.86 -3.00 -33.50
C ASP A 193 5.00 -4.17 -33.99
N ALA A 194 4.65 -5.10 -33.09
CA ALA A 194 3.79 -6.24 -33.42
C ALA A 194 2.34 -5.83 -33.68
N VAL A 195 1.87 -4.79 -32.99
CA VAL A 195 0.60 -4.10 -33.17
C VAL A 195 0.69 -3.20 -34.41
N GLU A 196 1.78 -2.46 -34.59
CA GLU A 196 2.01 -1.65 -35.79
C GLU A 196 2.09 -2.47 -37.09
N ASP A 197 2.77 -3.62 -37.07
CA ASP A 197 2.82 -4.55 -38.21
C ASP A 197 1.44 -5.19 -38.49
N LYS A 198 0.55 -5.24 -37.49
CA LYS A 198 -0.84 -5.75 -37.59
C LYS A 198 -1.81 -4.69 -38.11
N TYR A 199 -1.74 -3.46 -37.61
CA TYR A 199 -2.64 -2.35 -37.96
C TYR A 199 -2.13 -1.46 -39.11
N GLY A 200 -0.84 -1.56 -39.44
CA GLY A 200 -0.23 -0.99 -40.64
C GLY A 200 0.47 0.36 -40.46
N THR A 201 0.71 0.80 -39.23
CA THR A 201 1.40 2.06 -38.87
C THR A 201 2.91 1.89 -39.14
N ASP A 202 3.63 2.98 -39.37
CA ASP A 202 5.05 2.91 -39.71
C ASP A 202 5.90 2.96 -38.44
N LYS A 203 6.33 1.78 -37.99
CA LYS A 203 7.28 1.48 -36.91
C LYS A 203 8.65 2.17 -36.91
N ASN A 204 8.78 3.35 -37.48
CA ASN A 204 9.96 4.22 -37.38
C ASN A 204 9.53 5.70 -37.39
N ASN A 205 8.23 5.95 -37.31
CA ASN A 205 7.58 7.21 -37.51
C ASN A 205 6.33 7.26 -36.60
N PRO A 206 6.46 7.90 -35.42
CA PRO A 206 5.46 7.86 -34.35
C PRO A 206 4.17 8.65 -34.63
N ASP A 207 3.88 8.98 -35.89
CA ASP A 207 2.76 9.83 -36.33
C ASP A 207 2.59 9.58 -37.84
N SER A 208 1.85 8.54 -38.16
CA SER A 208 1.72 7.92 -39.49
C SER A 208 0.95 8.82 -40.46
N ASP A 209 0.01 9.63 -39.99
CA ASP A 209 -0.85 10.47 -40.83
C ASP A 209 -0.59 11.99 -40.78
N LYS A 210 0.14 12.46 -39.76
CA LYS A 210 0.75 13.80 -39.62
C LYS A 210 -0.20 14.91 -39.26
N ASP A 211 -1.22 14.59 -38.46
CA ASP A 211 -2.12 15.59 -37.90
C ASP A 211 -1.61 16.23 -36.60
N GLY A 212 -0.64 15.58 -35.94
CA GLY A 212 0.04 16.07 -34.76
C GLY A 212 -0.25 15.29 -33.47
N MET A 213 -1.03 14.21 -33.53
CA MET A 213 -1.14 13.16 -32.51
C MET A 213 -0.17 12.00 -32.83
N ASP A 214 0.10 11.10 -31.90
CA ASP A 214 1.02 9.96 -32.11
C ASP A 214 0.26 8.62 -32.19
N ASP A 215 0.76 7.67 -33.00
CA ASP A 215 -0.04 6.50 -33.43
C ASP A 215 -0.46 5.63 -32.24
N GLY A 216 0.39 5.54 -31.23
CA GLY A 216 0.11 4.82 -29.99
C GLY A 216 -0.94 5.47 -29.13
N TRP A 217 -0.91 6.80 -28.95
CA TRP A 217 -1.95 7.50 -28.22
C TRP A 217 -3.29 7.40 -28.95
N GLU A 218 -3.31 7.55 -30.28
CA GLU A 218 -4.51 7.38 -31.08
C GLU A 218 -5.09 5.96 -30.94
N PHE A 219 -4.24 4.94 -31.04
CA PHE A 219 -4.65 3.55 -30.90
C PHE A 219 -5.24 3.23 -29.52
N TYR A 220 -4.62 3.71 -28.42
CA TYR A 220 -5.12 3.46 -27.07
C TYR A 220 -6.45 4.17 -26.78
N HIS A 221 -6.65 5.34 -27.38
CA HIS A 221 -7.88 6.12 -27.26
C HIS A 221 -8.88 5.77 -28.38
N GLY A 222 -8.67 4.66 -29.11
CA GLY A 222 -9.62 4.19 -30.13
C GLY A 222 -9.80 5.14 -31.33
N LEU A 223 -8.89 6.10 -31.50
CA LEU A 223 -8.76 6.97 -32.66
C LEU A 223 -7.99 6.26 -33.77
N ASN A 224 -7.98 6.84 -34.96
CA ASN A 224 -7.50 6.19 -36.17
C ASN A 224 -6.19 6.82 -36.66
N PRO A 225 -5.03 6.15 -36.46
CA PRO A 225 -3.68 6.65 -36.78
C PRO A 225 -3.36 6.75 -38.29
N PHE A 226 -4.38 6.72 -39.14
CA PHE A 226 -4.30 6.88 -40.59
C PHE A 226 -5.27 7.91 -41.15
N ASP A 227 -6.08 8.56 -40.31
CA ASP A 227 -7.11 9.52 -40.72
C ASP A 227 -6.97 10.88 -40.02
N GLU A 228 -6.06 11.71 -40.55
CA GLU A 228 -5.77 13.11 -40.16
C GLU A 228 -6.97 14.05 -39.85
N ALA A 229 -8.20 13.64 -40.15
CA ALA A 229 -9.41 14.35 -39.85
C ALA A 229 -9.91 14.13 -38.41
N ASP A 230 -9.56 13.02 -37.77
CA ASP A 230 -10.03 12.67 -36.42
C ASP A 230 -9.33 13.48 -35.33
N ALA A 231 -8.13 14.03 -35.55
CA ALA A 231 -7.57 15.12 -34.74
C ALA A 231 -8.55 16.30 -34.54
N PHE A 232 -9.47 16.51 -35.48
CA PHE A 232 -10.47 17.60 -35.43
C PHE A 232 -11.87 17.09 -35.08
N GLU A 233 -12.02 15.80 -34.80
CA GLU A 233 -13.21 15.21 -34.22
C GLU A 233 -13.18 15.38 -32.70
N ASP A 234 -14.33 15.23 -32.08
CA ASP A 234 -14.60 15.41 -30.65
C ASP A 234 -15.30 14.12 -30.25
N THR A 235 -14.52 13.19 -29.70
CA THR A 235 -14.88 11.75 -29.70
C THR A 235 -15.80 11.39 -28.55
N ASP A 236 -15.67 12.06 -27.41
CA ASP A 236 -16.54 11.97 -26.26
C ASP A 236 -17.65 13.02 -26.21
N GLY A 237 -17.57 14.05 -27.07
CA GLY A 237 -18.59 15.08 -27.20
C GLY A 237 -18.52 16.15 -26.13
N ASP A 238 -17.33 16.46 -25.62
CA ASP A 238 -17.08 17.47 -24.57
C ASP A 238 -16.81 18.88 -25.12
N GLU A 239 -16.89 19.03 -26.44
CA GLU A 239 -16.67 20.23 -27.25
C GLU A 239 -15.19 20.61 -27.50
N PHE A 240 -14.23 19.82 -27.02
CA PHE A 240 -12.82 19.93 -27.39
C PHE A 240 -12.49 18.91 -28.48
N SER A 241 -11.66 19.32 -29.45
CA SER A 241 -11.20 18.35 -30.44
C SER A 241 -10.14 17.42 -29.84
N ASN A 242 -10.07 16.17 -30.31
CA ASN A 242 -9.08 15.18 -29.89
C ASN A 242 -7.65 15.75 -29.87
N LEU A 243 -7.29 16.63 -30.82
CA LEU A 243 -5.99 17.30 -30.85
C LEU A 243 -5.84 18.39 -29.77
N GLU A 244 -6.88 19.14 -29.45
CA GLU A 244 -6.85 20.14 -28.36
C GLU A 244 -6.67 19.45 -27.01
N GLU A 245 -7.28 18.30 -26.85
CA GLU A 245 -7.16 17.45 -25.66
C GLU A 245 -5.79 16.79 -25.56
N PHE A 246 -5.27 16.20 -26.66
CA PHE A 246 -3.90 15.71 -26.74
C PHE A 246 -2.86 16.76 -26.34
N ASN A 247 -3.08 18.03 -26.72
CA ASN A 247 -2.15 19.13 -26.41
C ASN A 247 -2.22 19.63 -24.96
N GLU A 248 -3.37 19.51 -24.29
CA GLU A 248 -3.59 19.94 -22.91
C GLU A 248 -3.57 18.77 -21.89
N GLY A 249 -3.51 17.53 -22.38
CA GLY A 249 -3.37 16.30 -21.61
C GLY A 249 -4.67 15.77 -21.00
N SER A 250 -5.80 16.02 -21.65
CA SER A 250 -7.10 15.42 -21.33
C SER A 250 -7.41 14.17 -22.18
N ASP A 251 -8.43 13.40 -21.80
CA ASP A 251 -8.79 12.12 -22.43
C ASP A 251 -9.95 12.33 -23.40
N PRO A 252 -9.76 12.11 -24.72
CA PRO A 252 -10.75 12.38 -25.77
C PRO A 252 -11.94 11.42 -25.79
N ASN A 253 -11.96 10.42 -24.92
CA ASN A 253 -13.08 9.50 -24.75
C ASN A 253 -13.79 9.68 -23.40
N ASP A 254 -13.37 10.66 -22.58
CA ASP A 254 -13.98 10.98 -21.30
C ASP A 254 -14.41 12.45 -21.20
N SER A 255 -15.69 12.66 -21.48
CA SER A 255 -16.33 13.98 -21.45
C SER A 255 -16.26 14.76 -20.12
N ASP A 256 -15.83 14.15 -19.02
CA ASP A 256 -15.58 14.83 -17.74
C ASP A 256 -14.14 15.41 -17.63
N SER A 257 -13.27 15.09 -18.59
CA SER A 257 -11.86 15.47 -18.70
C SER A 257 -11.69 16.73 -19.58
N VAL A 258 -12.20 17.90 -19.14
CA VAL A 258 -12.23 19.13 -19.98
C VAL A 258 -11.13 20.17 -19.67
N PRO A 259 -10.66 20.98 -20.65
CA PRO A 259 -9.90 22.23 -20.44
C PRO A 259 -10.71 23.44 -19.82
N GLU A 260 -10.13 24.30 -18.94
CA GLU A 260 -10.85 25.36 -18.12
C GLU A 260 -11.43 26.65 -18.85
N TYR A 261 -12.65 27.16 -18.49
CA TYR A 261 -13.49 28.25 -19.16
C TYR A 261 -13.33 29.78 -18.73
N PRO A 262 -13.86 30.81 -19.49
CA PRO A 262 -13.57 32.27 -19.37
C PRO A 262 -14.53 33.21 -18.54
N LYS A 263 -14.13 34.47 -18.30
CA LYS A 263 -14.63 35.42 -17.25
C LYS A 263 -15.91 36.26 -17.56
N ASP A 264 -16.82 36.45 -16.57
CA ASP A 264 -18.04 37.32 -16.59
C ASP A 264 -18.09 38.28 -15.35
N ALA A 265 -18.07 39.62 -15.54
CA ALA A 265 -17.91 40.58 -14.43
C ALA A 265 -19.20 41.12 -13.79
N ASP A 266 -20.35 41.04 -14.45
CA ASP A 266 -21.61 41.55 -13.88
C ASP A 266 -22.62 40.45 -13.53
N SER A 267 -22.27 39.20 -13.82
CA SER A 267 -22.97 37.98 -13.45
C SER A 267 -24.42 37.98 -13.93
N ASN A 268 -24.67 38.62 -15.07
CA ASN A 268 -25.99 38.67 -15.70
C ASN A 268 -26.23 37.49 -16.66
N GLY A 269 -25.23 36.63 -16.84
CA GLY A 269 -25.27 35.55 -17.80
C GLY A 269 -24.89 36.01 -19.22
N LEU A 270 -24.04 37.01 -19.41
CA LEU A 270 -23.44 37.35 -20.70
C LEU A 270 -21.96 37.69 -20.51
N PRO A 271 -20.99 36.90 -21.02
CA PRO A 271 -19.57 37.07 -20.71
C PRO A 271 -18.98 38.42 -21.15
N ASP A 272 -17.95 38.85 -20.44
CA ASP A 272 -17.32 40.18 -20.57
C ASP A 272 -16.84 40.52 -21.99
N ILE A 273 -16.46 39.47 -22.74
CA ILE A 273 -15.97 39.57 -24.11
C ILE A 273 -17.11 39.89 -25.09
N LEU A 274 -18.31 39.45 -24.73
CA LEU A 274 -19.49 39.43 -25.56
C LEU A 274 -20.31 40.71 -25.41
N GLU A 275 -20.41 41.21 -24.19
CA GLU A 275 -20.96 42.53 -23.90
C GLU A 275 -20.17 43.63 -24.64
N LYS A 276 -18.84 43.53 -24.66
CA LYS A 276 -17.97 44.43 -25.43
C LYS A 276 -18.21 44.31 -26.95
N MET A 277 -18.54 43.11 -27.44
CA MET A 277 -18.82 42.85 -28.85
C MET A 277 -20.18 43.44 -29.28
N TYR A 278 -21.19 43.37 -28.41
CA TYR A 278 -22.52 43.96 -28.63
C TYR A 278 -22.63 45.45 -28.30
N LYS A 279 -21.55 46.04 -27.78
CA LYS A 279 -21.49 47.45 -27.31
C LYS A 279 -22.35 47.72 -26.07
N ASN A 280 -22.66 46.66 -25.35
CA ASN A 280 -23.15 46.71 -23.98
C ASN A 280 -21.97 46.90 -23.04
N HIS A 281 -22.26 47.29 -21.80
CA HIS A 281 -21.25 47.67 -20.84
C HIS A 281 -21.03 46.53 -19.85
N PRO A 282 -19.81 45.98 -19.72
CA PRO A 282 -19.56 44.72 -18.98
C PRO A 282 -19.74 44.72 -17.47
N ASP A 283 -20.30 45.80 -16.93
CA ASP A 283 -20.50 45.96 -15.49
C ASP A 283 -21.97 46.33 -15.22
N ARG A 284 -22.88 46.08 -16.18
CA ARG A 284 -24.24 46.61 -16.18
C ARG A 284 -25.22 45.65 -16.84
N THR A 285 -26.13 45.18 -16.00
CA THR A 285 -27.26 44.31 -16.34
C THR A 285 -28.25 44.90 -17.38
N ASP A 286 -28.37 46.22 -17.51
CA ASP A 286 -29.21 46.89 -18.53
C ASP A 286 -28.43 48.13 -19.00
N SER A 287 -27.70 47.98 -20.11
CA SER A 287 -26.70 48.93 -20.58
C SER A 287 -27.30 50.16 -21.23
N ASP A 288 -28.47 50.02 -21.87
CA ASP A 288 -29.15 51.12 -22.57
C ASP A 288 -30.26 51.78 -21.72
N GLY A 289 -30.67 51.10 -20.64
CA GLY A 289 -31.60 51.57 -19.61
C GLY A 289 -33.05 51.55 -20.04
N ASN A 290 -33.42 50.70 -21.00
CA ASN A 290 -34.77 50.65 -21.56
C ASN A 290 -35.72 49.74 -20.76
N GLY A 291 -35.22 49.00 -19.78
CA GLY A 291 -35.98 48.16 -18.86
C GLY A 291 -36.11 46.70 -19.27
N ILE A 292 -35.36 46.28 -20.29
CA ILE A 292 -35.07 44.88 -20.64
C ILE A 292 -33.58 44.70 -20.37
N ASN A 293 -33.18 43.59 -19.72
CA ASN A 293 -31.76 43.36 -19.42
C ASN A 293 -31.01 42.91 -20.68
N ASP A 294 -29.69 43.12 -20.70
CA ASP A 294 -28.87 42.94 -21.90
C ASP A 294 -28.90 41.50 -22.43
N LEU A 295 -29.02 40.52 -21.53
CA LEU A 295 -29.25 39.12 -21.88
C LEU A 295 -30.60 38.92 -22.58
N GLN A 296 -31.73 39.42 -22.03
CA GLN A 296 -33.06 39.30 -22.67
C GLN A 296 -33.18 40.08 -23.98
N GLU A 297 -32.42 41.16 -24.15
CA GLU A 297 -32.34 41.85 -25.44
C GLU A 297 -31.65 40.99 -26.51
N ALA A 298 -30.65 40.20 -26.11
CA ALA A 298 -29.99 39.23 -26.99
C ALA A 298 -30.93 38.11 -27.46
N TYR A 299 -31.97 37.77 -26.68
CA TYR A 299 -33.04 36.84 -27.06
C TYR A 299 -34.17 37.46 -27.92
N SER A 300 -34.11 38.74 -28.26
CA SER A 300 -35.18 39.41 -29.02
C SER A 300 -34.90 39.46 -30.53
N ASP A 301 -35.96 39.32 -31.34
CA ASP A 301 -36.03 39.16 -32.82
C ASP A 301 -35.16 40.11 -33.69
N GLU A 302 -34.42 41.06 -33.13
CA GLU A 302 -33.66 42.03 -33.92
C GLU A 302 -32.28 41.50 -34.41
N TYR A 303 -31.59 40.54 -33.74
CA TYR A 303 -30.41 39.76 -34.24
C TYR A 303 -29.97 38.63 -33.28
N PRO A 304 -29.37 37.49 -33.73
CA PRO A 304 -29.39 36.79 -35.02
C PRO A 304 -29.97 35.35 -34.87
N GLN A 305 -29.66 34.44 -35.80
CA GLN A 305 -30.23 33.07 -35.91
C GLN A 305 -30.17 32.22 -34.63
N ASP A 306 -31.17 31.33 -34.51
CA ASP A 306 -31.35 30.22 -33.56
C ASP A 306 -31.65 29.00 -34.46
N SER A 307 -30.72 28.05 -34.51
CA SER A 307 -30.64 27.05 -35.56
C SER A 307 -31.28 25.72 -35.18
N ASP A 308 -31.38 25.36 -33.89
CA ASP A 308 -32.07 24.15 -33.40
C ASP A 308 -33.43 24.37 -32.72
N ARG A 309 -33.76 25.61 -32.34
CA ARG A 309 -35.05 26.03 -31.79
C ARG A 309 -35.36 25.46 -30.41
N ASP A 310 -34.36 25.40 -29.55
CA ASP A 310 -34.52 25.15 -28.12
C ASP A 310 -34.98 26.41 -27.34
N GLY A 311 -34.75 27.61 -27.89
CA GLY A 311 -35.03 28.90 -27.29
C GLY A 311 -33.80 29.80 -27.06
N LEU A 312 -32.59 29.35 -27.41
CA LEU A 312 -31.29 30.00 -27.25
C LEU A 312 -30.73 30.47 -28.62
N PRO A 313 -30.15 31.68 -28.75
CA PRO A 313 -29.60 32.13 -30.05
C PRO A 313 -28.19 31.59 -30.35
N ASP A 314 -27.90 31.26 -31.62
CA ASP A 314 -26.64 30.63 -32.09
C ASP A 314 -25.35 31.21 -31.54
N ILE A 315 -25.34 32.51 -31.30
CA ILE A 315 -24.16 33.26 -30.86
C ILE A 315 -24.01 33.30 -29.33
N VAL A 316 -25.09 33.05 -28.59
CA VAL A 316 -25.06 32.83 -27.14
C VAL A 316 -24.67 31.38 -26.88
N GLU A 317 -25.16 30.45 -27.70
CA GLU A 317 -24.84 29.02 -27.65
C GLU A 317 -23.33 28.79 -27.81
N VAL A 318 -22.76 29.33 -28.90
CA VAL A 318 -21.29 29.32 -29.16
C VAL A 318 -20.44 29.95 -28.04
N MET A 319 -21.05 30.67 -27.09
CA MET A 319 -20.31 31.40 -26.05
C MET A 319 -20.51 30.87 -24.65
N TYR A 320 -21.61 30.17 -24.41
CA TYR A 320 -21.75 29.24 -23.30
C TYR A 320 -21.13 27.89 -23.61
N GLY A 321 -20.74 27.66 -24.87
CA GLY A 321 -20.11 26.46 -25.41
C GLY A 321 -21.14 25.62 -26.17
N SER A 322 -22.35 25.45 -25.61
CA SER A 322 -23.51 24.74 -26.19
C SER A 322 -23.65 24.81 -27.73
N ASP A 323 -23.96 23.67 -28.35
CA ASP A 323 -24.09 23.52 -29.79
C ASP A 323 -25.38 24.16 -30.30
N LYS A 324 -25.21 25.28 -31.01
CA LYS A 324 -26.28 26.01 -31.72
C LYS A 324 -27.18 25.22 -32.68
N ASN A 325 -26.87 23.96 -32.99
CA ASN A 325 -27.73 23.09 -33.79
C ASN A 325 -28.23 21.84 -33.04
N ASN A 326 -27.94 21.73 -31.75
CA ASN A 326 -28.41 20.69 -30.86
C ASN A 326 -29.14 21.32 -29.66
N PRO A 327 -30.47 21.13 -29.52
CA PRO A 327 -31.27 21.84 -28.54
C PRO A 327 -31.10 21.37 -27.07
N ASP A 328 -30.04 20.63 -26.75
CA ASP A 328 -29.72 19.87 -25.52
C ASP A 328 -28.27 19.39 -25.63
N SER A 329 -27.33 20.27 -25.28
CA SER A 329 -25.92 20.28 -25.64
C SER A 329 -25.07 19.36 -24.79
N ASP A 330 -25.28 19.29 -23.48
CA ASP A 330 -24.65 18.26 -22.62
C ASP A 330 -25.36 16.91 -22.68
N GLY A 331 -26.41 16.81 -23.51
CA GLY A 331 -27.05 15.55 -23.86
C GLY A 331 -27.69 14.83 -22.68
N GLU A 332 -27.87 15.52 -21.56
CA GLU A 332 -28.50 14.96 -20.38
C GLU A 332 -30.01 14.83 -20.54
N SER A 333 -30.53 15.10 -21.73
CA SER A 333 -31.93 15.06 -22.11
C SER A 333 -32.75 16.23 -21.60
N MET A 334 -32.15 17.22 -20.92
CA MET A 334 -32.77 18.51 -20.64
C MET A 334 -32.78 19.36 -21.93
N LYS A 335 -32.82 20.68 -21.89
CA LYS A 335 -32.74 21.49 -23.13
C LYS A 335 -32.03 22.77 -22.75
N ASP A 336 -31.03 23.18 -23.51
CA ASP A 336 -30.12 24.26 -23.14
C ASP A 336 -30.84 25.56 -22.77
N GLY A 337 -31.82 25.94 -23.60
CA GLY A 337 -32.65 27.11 -23.37
C GLY A 337 -33.56 26.99 -22.14
N TRP A 338 -33.93 25.78 -21.71
CA TRP A 338 -34.67 25.52 -20.46
C TRP A 338 -33.75 25.59 -19.25
N GLU A 339 -32.54 25.02 -19.34
CA GLU A 339 -31.53 25.05 -18.27
C GLU A 339 -31.07 26.49 -17.99
N ILE A 340 -30.63 27.22 -19.02
CA ILE A 340 -30.24 28.64 -18.87
C ILE A 340 -31.40 29.48 -18.33
N TYR A 341 -32.65 29.19 -18.72
CA TYR A 341 -33.83 29.91 -18.21
C TYR A 341 -34.07 29.68 -16.72
N HIS A 342 -33.80 28.47 -16.22
CA HIS A 342 -33.89 28.08 -14.82
C HIS A 342 -32.61 28.36 -14.01
N GLY A 343 -31.58 28.93 -14.66
CA GLY A 343 -30.32 29.30 -14.04
C GLY A 343 -29.37 28.12 -13.83
N LEU A 344 -29.63 27.04 -14.56
CA LEU A 344 -28.83 25.83 -14.70
C LEU A 344 -27.88 26.00 -15.90
N ASN A 345 -26.84 25.18 -15.97
CA ASN A 345 -25.75 25.28 -16.92
C ASN A 345 -25.90 24.21 -18.02
N PRO A 346 -26.13 24.61 -19.29
CA PRO A 346 -26.52 23.70 -20.39
C PRO A 346 -25.39 22.83 -20.95
N LEU A 347 -24.24 22.85 -20.26
CA LEU A 347 -23.06 22.05 -20.56
C LEU A 347 -22.62 21.22 -19.36
N ASP A 348 -23.30 21.36 -18.22
CA ASP A 348 -22.91 20.69 -16.99
C ASP A 348 -23.95 19.65 -16.65
N LYS A 349 -23.70 18.46 -17.22
CA LYS A 349 -24.57 17.30 -17.06
C LYS A 349 -24.87 16.93 -15.59
N LYS A 350 -24.08 17.47 -14.65
CA LYS A 350 -24.15 17.16 -13.22
C LYS A 350 -25.25 17.93 -12.54
N ASP A 351 -25.65 19.09 -13.05
CA ASP A 351 -26.68 19.90 -12.39
C ASP A 351 -28.08 19.25 -12.45
N ALA A 352 -28.30 18.37 -13.42
CA ALA A 352 -29.46 17.50 -13.53
C ALA A 352 -29.57 16.52 -12.36
N SER A 353 -28.45 16.19 -11.71
CA SER A 353 -28.44 15.34 -10.52
C SER A 353 -28.57 16.13 -9.20
N GLU A 354 -28.60 17.46 -9.25
CA GLU A 354 -28.80 18.28 -8.06
C GLU A 354 -30.27 18.32 -7.62
N ASP A 355 -30.50 18.49 -6.31
CA ASP A 355 -31.82 18.68 -5.68
C ASP A 355 -31.80 20.00 -4.88
N PRO A 356 -31.99 21.14 -5.57
CA PRO A 356 -31.82 22.47 -4.98
C PRO A 356 -32.87 22.79 -3.91
N ASP A 357 -34.10 22.27 -4.08
CA ASP A 357 -35.22 22.55 -3.19
C ASP A 357 -35.41 21.53 -2.05
N LYS A 358 -34.69 20.40 -2.13
CA LYS A 358 -34.50 19.35 -1.13
C LYS A 358 -35.72 18.49 -0.91
N ASP A 359 -36.45 18.17 -1.97
CA ASP A 359 -37.58 17.24 -1.93
C ASP A 359 -37.25 15.78 -2.24
N GLU A 360 -35.94 15.48 -2.33
CA GLU A 360 -35.29 14.19 -2.57
C GLU A 360 -35.28 13.75 -4.04
N TYR A 361 -35.58 14.66 -4.97
CA TYR A 361 -35.57 14.39 -6.41
C TYR A 361 -34.69 15.38 -7.16
N SER A 362 -33.96 14.86 -8.14
CA SER A 362 -33.01 15.69 -8.87
C SER A 362 -33.69 16.46 -9.99
N ASN A 363 -33.07 17.57 -10.41
CA ASN A 363 -33.53 18.42 -11.52
C ASN A 363 -33.90 17.61 -12.77
N PHE A 364 -33.15 16.54 -13.04
CA PHE A 364 -33.36 15.59 -14.13
C PHE A 364 -34.56 14.68 -13.94
N GLU A 365 -34.65 14.07 -12.76
CA GLU A 365 -35.77 13.18 -12.45
C GLU A 365 -37.06 13.99 -12.47
N GLU A 366 -36.99 15.27 -12.10
CA GLU A 366 -38.07 16.22 -12.24
C GLU A 366 -38.35 16.63 -13.68
N TYR A 367 -37.32 16.87 -14.49
CA TYR A 367 -37.50 17.12 -15.92
C TYR A 367 -38.14 15.92 -16.65
N LYS A 368 -37.71 14.68 -16.35
CA LYS A 368 -38.31 13.43 -16.87
C LYS A 368 -39.70 13.14 -16.29
N GLY A 369 -39.93 13.48 -15.02
CA GLY A 369 -41.21 13.39 -14.30
C GLY A 369 -42.21 14.50 -14.66
N ARG A 370 -41.75 15.55 -15.36
CA ARG A 370 -42.46 16.81 -15.65
C ARG A 370 -42.87 17.59 -14.38
N SER A 371 -41.95 17.69 -13.44
CA SER A 371 -42.00 18.49 -12.21
C SER A 371 -41.01 19.68 -12.28
N TYR A 372 -40.63 20.33 -11.15
CA TYR A 372 -39.96 21.64 -11.15
C TYR A 372 -38.79 21.71 -10.14
N PRO A 373 -37.55 21.97 -10.60
CA PRO A 373 -36.29 21.91 -9.82
C PRO A 373 -36.13 22.89 -8.65
N ASP A 374 -37.11 23.77 -8.46
CA ASP A 374 -37.11 24.79 -7.41
C ASP A 374 -38.40 24.83 -6.56
N ASP A 375 -39.32 23.85 -6.72
CA ASP A 375 -40.56 23.70 -5.94
C ASP A 375 -40.77 22.29 -5.29
N PRO A 376 -40.57 22.16 -3.96
CA PRO A 376 -40.31 20.88 -3.26
C PRO A 376 -41.56 20.01 -2.98
N ASN A 377 -42.53 19.96 -3.90
CA ASN A 377 -43.76 19.19 -3.76
C ASN A 377 -44.06 18.33 -5.01
N SER A 378 -43.05 17.90 -5.76
CA SER A 378 -43.21 17.46 -7.17
C SER A 378 -42.27 16.26 -7.52
N VAL A 379 -42.76 15.00 -7.75
CA VAL A 379 -41.92 13.75 -7.65
C VAL A 379 -41.97 12.68 -8.81
N PRO A 380 -40.92 11.82 -9.08
CA PRO A 380 -40.65 10.89 -10.23
C PRO A 380 -40.71 9.34 -9.95
N ASP A 381 -40.57 8.48 -11.00
CA ASP A 381 -41.14 7.09 -11.10
C ASP A 381 -40.19 5.81 -10.98
N SER A 382 -38.85 5.83 -10.70
CA SER A 382 -37.85 4.76 -11.11
C SER A 382 -37.06 3.80 -10.14
N TYR A 383 -37.23 3.71 -8.81
CA TYR A 383 -36.36 2.85 -7.92
C TYR A 383 -36.65 1.29 -7.85
N ARG A 384 -35.88 0.34 -8.47
CA ARG A 384 -36.00 -1.18 -8.33
C ARG A 384 -34.66 -2.05 -8.42
N PRO A 385 -34.56 -3.32 -7.88
CA PRO A 385 -33.30 -4.14 -7.64
C PRO A 385 -32.80 -5.22 -8.68
N LYS A 386 -31.53 -5.76 -8.53
CA LYS A 386 -30.68 -6.67 -9.42
C LYS A 386 -31.12 -8.14 -9.61
N ASP A 387 -30.93 -8.69 -10.84
CA ASP A 387 -31.41 -9.99 -11.38
C ASP A 387 -30.36 -10.62 -12.35
N SER A 388 -29.75 -11.76 -11.99
CA SER A 388 -28.52 -12.33 -12.55
C SER A 388 -28.69 -13.30 -13.72
N ASP A 389 -29.87 -13.90 -13.87
CA ASP A 389 -30.19 -14.72 -15.05
C ASP A 389 -31.26 -14.10 -15.94
N GLY A 390 -31.75 -12.92 -15.56
CA GLY A 390 -32.50 -11.99 -16.41
C GLY A 390 -33.95 -12.40 -16.62
N ASP A 391 -34.50 -13.20 -15.70
CA ASP A 391 -35.83 -13.79 -15.83
C ASP A 391 -36.96 -12.95 -15.16
N ASN A 392 -36.59 -11.79 -14.59
CA ASN A 392 -37.36 -10.85 -13.78
C ASN A 392 -37.60 -11.27 -12.32
N LEU A 393 -36.84 -12.23 -11.80
CA LEU A 393 -36.71 -12.54 -10.38
C LEU A 393 -35.34 -12.09 -9.86
N PRO A 394 -35.26 -11.00 -9.07
CA PRO A 394 -34.01 -10.58 -8.46
C PRO A 394 -33.33 -11.69 -7.66
N ASP A 395 -32.00 -11.81 -7.71
CA ASP A 395 -31.18 -12.86 -7.06
C ASP A 395 -31.55 -13.09 -5.58
N VAL A 396 -31.87 -11.98 -4.91
CA VAL A 396 -32.25 -11.98 -3.51
C VAL A 396 -33.57 -12.72 -3.27
N LEU A 397 -34.51 -12.66 -4.22
CA LEU A 397 -35.77 -13.40 -4.20
C LEU A 397 -35.58 -14.84 -4.65
N GLU A 398 -34.70 -15.11 -5.62
CA GLU A 398 -34.37 -16.47 -6.06
C GLU A 398 -33.80 -17.32 -4.92
N ALA A 399 -32.88 -16.74 -4.14
CA ALA A 399 -32.37 -17.35 -2.91
C ALA A 399 -33.45 -17.61 -1.85
N ILE A 400 -34.55 -16.83 -1.85
CA ILE A 400 -35.68 -17.00 -0.92
C ILE A 400 -36.64 -18.08 -1.41
N TYR A 401 -36.88 -18.19 -2.71
CA TYR A 401 -37.80 -19.18 -3.31
C TYR A 401 -37.13 -20.54 -3.59
N GLY A 402 -35.79 -20.60 -3.51
CA GLY A 402 -35.01 -21.83 -3.64
C GLY A 402 -34.73 -22.23 -5.08
N THR A 403 -34.72 -21.26 -5.98
CA THR A 403 -34.31 -21.38 -7.39
C THR A 403 -32.83 -21.12 -7.53
N ASP A 404 -32.26 -21.44 -8.70
CA ASP A 404 -30.85 -21.27 -8.99
C ASP A 404 -30.62 -19.92 -9.70
N PRO A 405 -29.97 -18.93 -9.06
CA PRO A 405 -29.82 -17.54 -9.56
C PRO A 405 -29.01 -17.33 -10.85
N LYS A 406 -28.75 -18.43 -11.56
CA LYS A 406 -27.96 -18.50 -12.78
C LYS A 406 -28.69 -19.31 -13.86
N LYS A 407 -29.94 -19.67 -13.61
CA LYS A 407 -30.73 -20.54 -14.46
C LYS A 407 -32.16 -20.01 -14.50
N PRO A 408 -32.54 -19.37 -15.61
CA PRO A 408 -33.88 -18.80 -15.74
C PRO A 408 -35.01 -19.83 -15.53
N ASP A 409 -34.75 -21.12 -15.77
CA ASP A 409 -35.69 -22.22 -15.54
C ASP A 409 -34.99 -23.30 -14.71
N SER A 410 -35.20 -23.24 -13.38
CA SER A 410 -34.52 -24.10 -12.41
C SER A 410 -34.90 -25.57 -12.51
N ASP A 411 -36.16 -25.88 -12.87
CA ASP A 411 -36.72 -27.23 -12.83
C ASP A 411 -36.91 -27.89 -14.21
N LYS A 412 -36.69 -27.09 -15.26
CA LYS A 412 -36.66 -27.46 -16.69
C LYS A 412 -38.01 -27.89 -17.23
N ASP A 413 -39.09 -27.33 -16.71
CA ASP A 413 -40.43 -27.59 -17.20
C ASP A 413 -40.89 -26.64 -18.33
N GLY A 414 -40.10 -25.60 -18.60
CA GLY A 414 -40.28 -24.67 -19.72
C GLY A 414 -40.87 -23.31 -19.35
N MET A 415 -41.16 -23.05 -18.08
CA MET A 415 -41.50 -21.73 -17.52
C MET A 415 -40.29 -21.17 -16.76
N ASN A 416 -40.12 -19.84 -16.75
CA ASN A 416 -39.04 -19.22 -15.98
C ASN A 416 -39.45 -18.90 -14.53
N ASP A 417 -38.49 -18.93 -13.62
CA ASP A 417 -38.70 -18.84 -12.17
C ASP A 417 -39.40 -17.52 -11.78
N GLY A 418 -39.02 -16.41 -12.42
CA GLY A 418 -39.60 -15.09 -12.21
C GLY A 418 -41.06 -14.97 -12.62
N TRP A 419 -41.47 -15.60 -13.73
CA TRP A 419 -42.87 -15.63 -14.13
C TRP A 419 -43.72 -16.49 -13.19
N GLU A 420 -43.19 -17.63 -12.75
CA GLU A 420 -43.86 -18.52 -11.80
C GLU A 420 -44.10 -17.83 -10.45
N VAL A 421 -43.11 -17.09 -9.94
CA VAL A 421 -43.24 -16.30 -8.70
C VAL A 421 -44.20 -15.14 -8.87
N TYR A 422 -44.15 -14.43 -10.00
CA TYR A 422 -45.04 -13.30 -10.27
C TYR A 422 -46.53 -13.73 -10.31
N HIS A 423 -46.82 -14.85 -10.97
CA HIS A 423 -48.17 -15.42 -11.04
C HIS A 423 -48.52 -16.36 -9.87
N LYS A 424 -47.64 -16.49 -8.86
CA LYS A 424 -47.89 -17.27 -7.64
C LYS A 424 -48.28 -18.72 -7.93
N LEU A 425 -47.76 -19.27 -9.02
CA LEU A 425 -47.76 -20.70 -9.28
C LEU A 425 -46.83 -21.33 -8.21
N LEU A 426 -47.01 -22.61 -7.86
CA LEU A 426 -46.36 -23.15 -6.64
C LEU A 426 -44.82 -23.17 -6.76
N ASN A 427 -44.12 -23.46 -5.65
CA ASN A 427 -42.65 -23.37 -5.53
C ASN A 427 -41.90 -23.74 -6.82
N PRO A 428 -41.14 -22.80 -7.44
CA PRO A 428 -40.46 -22.98 -8.74
C PRO A 428 -39.54 -24.21 -8.91
N PRO A 429 -39.02 -24.88 -7.86
CA PRO A 429 -38.36 -26.19 -8.06
C PRO A 429 -39.29 -27.41 -8.25
N ASP A 430 -40.62 -27.24 -8.35
CA ASP A 430 -41.61 -28.32 -8.52
C ASP A 430 -42.38 -28.18 -9.87
N ASN A 431 -42.20 -29.16 -10.76
CA ASN A 431 -42.82 -29.19 -12.11
C ASN A 431 -44.34 -29.00 -12.09
N GLY A 432 -44.78 -27.81 -12.52
CA GLY A 432 -46.16 -27.32 -12.48
C GLY A 432 -46.69 -26.88 -13.85
N ALA A 433 -45.87 -26.94 -14.89
CA ALA A 433 -46.20 -26.62 -16.28
C ALA A 433 -47.53 -27.22 -16.77
N ASP A 434 -47.80 -28.49 -16.42
CA ASP A 434 -48.96 -29.26 -16.88
C ASP A 434 -50.26 -29.01 -16.07
N ASP A 435 -50.21 -28.24 -14.98
CA ASP A 435 -51.36 -27.99 -14.11
C ASP A 435 -52.31 -26.91 -14.69
N ASP A 436 -53.62 -27.09 -14.50
CA ASP A 436 -54.68 -26.14 -14.90
C ASP A 436 -55.28 -25.51 -13.64
N ARG A 437 -54.73 -24.37 -13.23
CA ARG A 437 -54.91 -23.84 -11.87
C ARG A 437 -56.23 -23.11 -11.68
N ASP A 438 -56.67 -22.35 -12.66
CA ASP A 438 -57.94 -21.61 -12.61
C ASP A 438 -59.14 -22.41 -13.16
N GLY A 439 -58.87 -23.56 -13.78
CA GLY A 439 -59.85 -24.53 -14.24
C GLY A 439 -60.50 -24.18 -15.58
N ASP A 440 -59.85 -23.34 -16.39
CA ASP A 440 -60.31 -22.93 -17.71
C ASP A 440 -59.96 -23.94 -18.83
N LYS A 441 -59.10 -24.93 -18.51
CA LYS A 441 -58.58 -26.05 -19.32
C LYS A 441 -57.33 -25.77 -20.14
N PHE A 442 -56.64 -24.67 -19.89
CA PHE A 442 -55.28 -24.48 -20.34
C PHE A 442 -54.31 -24.81 -19.20
N SER A 443 -53.15 -25.33 -19.55
CA SER A 443 -52.08 -25.59 -18.58
C SER A 443 -51.27 -24.32 -18.35
N ASN A 444 -50.65 -24.18 -17.18
CA ASN A 444 -49.87 -23.00 -16.82
C ASN A 444 -48.79 -22.67 -17.88
N LEU A 445 -48.16 -23.69 -18.48
CA LEU A 445 -47.15 -23.52 -19.54
C LEU A 445 -47.77 -22.99 -20.86
N GLU A 446 -48.98 -23.42 -21.21
CA GLU A 446 -49.69 -22.88 -22.37
C GLU A 446 -50.05 -21.40 -22.18
N GLU A 447 -50.30 -20.98 -20.94
CA GLU A 447 -50.58 -19.60 -20.57
C GLU A 447 -49.33 -18.73 -20.49
N PHE A 448 -48.20 -19.30 -20.04
CA PHE A 448 -46.87 -18.66 -20.09
C PHE A 448 -46.50 -18.26 -21.52
N TYR A 449 -46.56 -19.18 -22.48
CA TYR A 449 -46.24 -18.89 -23.88
C TYR A 449 -47.24 -17.94 -24.55
N ALA A 450 -48.49 -17.91 -24.07
CA ALA A 450 -49.53 -17.03 -24.60
C ALA A 450 -49.58 -15.66 -23.92
N GLY A 451 -48.86 -15.46 -22.81
CA GLY A 451 -48.87 -14.23 -22.02
C GLY A 451 -50.22 -13.94 -21.35
N THR A 452 -50.98 -14.98 -20.99
CA THR A 452 -52.28 -14.86 -20.28
C THR A 452 -52.14 -15.22 -18.80
N ASP A 453 -53.09 -14.79 -17.94
CA ASP A 453 -52.96 -14.96 -16.48
C ASP A 453 -53.51 -16.32 -16.00
N PRO A 454 -52.67 -17.25 -15.53
CA PRO A 454 -53.05 -18.62 -15.12
C PRO A 454 -53.86 -18.71 -13.82
N ASN A 455 -54.23 -17.56 -13.24
CA ASN A 455 -55.15 -17.49 -12.11
C ASN A 455 -56.48 -16.81 -12.46
N ASP A 456 -56.65 -16.30 -13.68
CA ASP A 456 -57.88 -15.65 -14.14
C ASP A 456 -58.51 -16.43 -15.29
N PRO A 457 -59.59 -17.19 -15.04
CA PRO A 457 -60.22 -18.07 -16.04
C PRO A 457 -60.97 -17.30 -17.14
N ASN A 458 -60.80 -15.97 -17.21
CA ASN A 458 -61.32 -15.08 -18.24
C ASN A 458 -60.21 -14.56 -19.17
N THR A 459 -58.93 -14.80 -18.86
CA THR A 459 -57.78 -14.48 -19.70
C THR A 459 -57.22 -15.79 -20.26
N THR A 460 -57.80 -16.27 -21.35
CA THR A 460 -57.42 -17.56 -21.93
C THR A 460 -56.47 -17.35 -23.10
N PRO A 461 -55.45 -18.21 -23.31
CA PRO A 461 -54.66 -18.25 -24.54
C PRO A 461 -55.59 -18.26 -25.75
N ASP A 462 -55.44 -17.30 -26.64
CA ASP A 462 -56.28 -17.20 -27.84
C ASP A 462 -55.77 -18.21 -28.90
N ASN A 463 -55.65 -19.51 -28.55
CA ASN A 463 -55.29 -20.55 -29.53
C ASN A 463 -56.35 -21.65 -29.65
N PRO A 464 -56.95 -21.83 -30.84
CA PRO A 464 -57.94 -22.88 -31.10
C PRO A 464 -57.44 -24.34 -31.08
N TYR A 465 -56.27 -24.69 -30.56
CA TYR A 465 -55.73 -26.07 -30.64
C TYR A 465 -54.99 -26.56 -29.38
N HIS A 466 -55.70 -27.41 -28.61
CA HIS A 466 -55.24 -28.19 -27.46
C HIS A 466 -54.04 -29.13 -27.73
N GLY A 467 -52.93 -28.96 -26.99
CA GLY A 467 -52.16 -30.06 -26.37
C GLY A 467 -51.29 -31.00 -27.20
N GLU A 468 -50.37 -30.51 -28.04
CA GLU A 468 -49.20 -31.29 -28.52
C GLU A 468 -47.93 -30.41 -28.40
N TYR A 469 -46.79 -30.98 -27.96
CA TYR A 469 -45.47 -30.28 -27.90
C TYR A 469 -45.25 -29.41 -29.15
N PRO A 470 -44.70 -28.18 -29.03
CA PRO A 470 -44.40 -27.36 -30.19
C PRO A 470 -43.57 -28.19 -31.15
N LYS A 471 -44.14 -28.41 -32.33
CA LYS A 471 -43.45 -29.16 -33.37
C LYS A 471 -42.23 -28.32 -33.74
N ASP A 472 -41.06 -28.92 -33.67
CA ASP A 472 -39.80 -28.39 -34.20
C ASP A 472 -39.51 -29.26 -35.42
N THR A 473 -39.77 -28.68 -36.60
CA THR A 473 -39.91 -29.46 -37.83
C THR A 473 -38.57 -29.77 -38.49
N ASP A 474 -37.58 -28.89 -38.35
CA ASP A 474 -36.24 -28.99 -38.94
C ASP A 474 -35.12 -29.29 -37.92
N LYS A 475 -35.39 -29.19 -36.62
CA LYS A 475 -34.57 -29.68 -35.49
C LYS A 475 -33.27 -28.93 -35.26
N ASP A 476 -33.34 -27.63 -35.40
CA ASP A 476 -32.19 -26.74 -35.22
C ASP A 476 -32.12 -26.15 -33.80
N GLY A 477 -33.16 -26.37 -32.98
CA GLY A 477 -33.27 -25.84 -31.63
C GLY A 477 -34.34 -24.75 -31.47
N LEU A 478 -34.96 -24.29 -32.56
CA LEU A 478 -36.03 -23.29 -32.58
C LEU A 478 -37.37 -23.94 -33.00
N PRO A 479 -38.42 -23.97 -32.14
CA PRO A 479 -39.67 -24.65 -32.48
C PRO A 479 -40.55 -23.85 -33.49
N ASP A 480 -41.40 -24.53 -34.30
CA ASP A 480 -42.28 -23.93 -35.35
C ASP A 480 -43.03 -22.66 -34.91
N VAL A 481 -43.38 -22.58 -33.61
CA VAL A 481 -44.09 -21.43 -33.02
C VAL A 481 -43.18 -20.24 -32.74
N ALA A 482 -41.92 -20.48 -32.36
CA ALA A 482 -40.89 -19.46 -32.23
C ALA A 482 -40.41 -19.02 -33.61
N GLU A 483 -40.38 -19.93 -34.59
CA GLU A 483 -40.03 -19.60 -35.98
C GLU A 483 -41.06 -18.66 -36.63
N GLU A 484 -42.35 -18.79 -36.28
CA GLU A 484 -43.36 -17.79 -36.65
C GLU A 484 -43.11 -16.40 -36.01
N ARG A 485 -42.44 -16.33 -34.86
CA ARG A 485 -42.11 -15.09 -34.12
C ARG A 485 -40.83 -14.42 -34.64
N TYR A 486 -39.79 -15.20 -34.90
CA TYR A 486 -38.53 -14.74 -35.50
C TYR A 486 -38.60 -14.65 -37.02
N THR A 487 -39.72 -15.08 -37.62
CA THR A 487 -39.99 -15.08 -39.07
C THR A 487 -39.05 -15.99 -39.89
N THR A 488 -38.47 -17.01 -39.23
CA THR A 488 -37.63 -18.05 -39.82
C THR A 488 -38.48 -19.15 -40.50
N ASP A 489 -37.87 -19.92 -41.40
CA ASP A 489 -38.54 -20.98 -42.16
C ASP A 489 -38.48 -22.30 -41.40
N LYS A 490 -39.58 -22.63 -40.74
CA LYS A 490 -39.80 -23.89 -40.01
C LYS A 490 -39.46 -25.21 -40.67
N ASP A 491 -39.27 -25.26 -41.98
CA ASP A 491 -38.82 -26.47 -42.67
C ASP A 491 -37.31 -26.43 -43.00
N ASN A 492 -36.56 -25.45 -42.49
CA ASN A 492 -35.18 -25.14 -42.84
C ASN A 492 -34.36 -24.55 -41.67
N SER A 493 -33.48 -25.38 -41.12
CA SER A 493 -32.63 -25.13 -39.94
C SER A 493 -31.59 -23.99 -40.05
N ASP A 494 -31.59 -23.22 -41.13
CA ASP A 494 -30.62 -22.17 -41.50
C ASP A 494 -31.33 -21.28 -42.55
N SER A 495 -32.18 -20.39 -42.06
CA SER A 495 -33.17 -19.64 -42.81
C SER A 495 -32.58 -18.64 -43.80
N ASP A 496 -31.40 -18.09 -43.52
CA ASP A 496 -30.69 -17.20 -44.42
C ASP A 496 -29.55 -17.88 -45.21
N SER A 497 -29.26 -19.15 -44.90
CA SER A 497 -28.29 -20.01 -45.55
C SER A 497 -26.86 -19.50 -45.46
N ASP A 498 -26.45 -18.97 -44.31
CA ASP A 498 -25.11 -18.44 -44.06
C ASP A 498 -24.15 -19.44 -43.39
N GLY A 499 -24.69 -20.53 -42.86
CA GLY A 499 -23.94 -21.66 -42.32
C GLY A 499 -24.00 -21.79 -40.80
N MET A 500 -24.68 -20.89 -40.11
CA MET A 500 -25.13 -21.03 -38.72
C MET A 500 -26.57 -21.57 -38.71
N THR A 501 -27.10 -22.00 -37.55
CA THR A 501 -28.48 -22.51 -37.46
C THR A 501 -29.36 -21.54 -36.68
N ASP A 502 -30.62 -21.33 -37.09
CA ASP A 502 -31.49 -20.32 -36.50
C ASP A 502 -31.60 -20.46 -34.97
N GLY A 503 -31.72 -21.70 -34.47
CA GLY A 503 -31.73 -21.98 -33.04
C GLY A 503 -30.45 -21.62 -32.29
N TRP A 504 -29.27 -21.74 -32.92
CA TRP A 504 -27.98 -21.36 -32.32
C TRP A 504 -27.79 -19.84 -32.35
N GLU A 505 -28.19 -19.19 -33.45
CA GLU A 505 -28.14 -17.74 -33.59
C GLU A 505 -29.05 -17.05 -32.58
N VAL A 506 -30.27 -17.54 -32.40
CA VAL A 506 -31.19 -17.00 -31.38
C VAL A 506 -30.62 -17.18 -29.97
N TYR A 507 -29.92 -18.29 -29.69
CA TYR A 507 -29.31 -18.55 -28.38
C TYR A 507 -28.16 -17.58 -28.07
N HIS A 508 -27.25 -17.32 -29.03
CA HIS A 508 -26.16 -16.34 -28.88
C HIS A 508 -26.61 -14.89 -29.18
N SER A 509 -27.92 -14.65 -29.35
CA SER A 509 -28.50 -13.34 -29.68
C SER A 509 -27.89 -12.70 -30.94
N LEU A 510 -27.67 -13.53 -31.97
CA LEU A 510 -27.37 -13.18 -33.36
C LEU A 510 -28.67 -13.16 -34.18
N ASN A 511 -28.60 -12.79 -35.46
CA ASN A 511 -29.78 -12.57 -36.28
C ASN A 511 -30.02 -13.76 -37.24
N PRO A 512 -31.00 -14.65 -36.96
CA PRO A 512 -31.24 -15.87 -37.75
C PRO A 512 -31.81 -15.63 -39.17
N LEU A 513 -31.92 -14.37 -39.60
CA LEU A 513 -32.30 -13.96 -40.95
C LEU A 513 -31.23 -13.05 -41.59
N GLY A 514 -30.09 -12.93 -40.91
CA GLY A 514 -29.08 -11.90 -41.03
C GLY A 514 -28.05 -12.07 -42.13
N LYS A 515 -27.65 -13.27 -42.57
CA LYS A 515 -26.65 -13.62 -43.58
C LYS A 515 -25.24 -13.01 -43.52
N ASN A 516 -25.14 -11.74 -43.11
CA ASN A 516 -23.89 -11.00 -43.03
C ASN A 516 -23.27 -11.12 -41.64
N ASP A 517 -24.05 -11.55 -40.65
CA ASP A 517 -23.58 -11.79 -39.29
C ASP A 517 -22.76 -13.08 -39.18
N ALA A 518 -22.96 -14.12 -39.99
CA ALA A 518 -21.96 -15.20 -40.09
C ALA A 518 -20.54 -14.72 -40.40
N SER A 519 -20.43 -13.62 -41.16
CA SER A 519 -19.15 -12.99 -41.51
C SER A 519 -18.80 -11.79 -40.64
N ALA A 520 -19.66 -11.45 -39.68
CA ALA A 520 -19.33 -10.46 -38.67
C ALA A 520 -18.45 -11.10 -37.61
N ASP A 521 -17.67 -10.26 -36.98
CA ASP A 521 -16.82 -10.53 -35.84
C ASP A 521 -17.43 -9.70 -34.72
N SER A 522 -18.23 -10.33 -33.86
CA SER A 522 -19.13 -9.57 -32.96
C SER A 522 -18.48 -9.16 -31.65
N ASP A 523 -17.34 -9.76 -31.31
CA ASP A 523 -16.50 -9.41 -30.17
C ASP A 523 -15.14 -8.79 -30.56
N GLY A 524 -14.84 -8.74 -31.86
CA GLY A 524 -13.72 -7.97 -32.42
C GLY A 524 -12.38 -8.70 -32.36
N ASP A 525 -12.38 -10.04 -32.32
CA ASP A 525 -11.18 -10.87 -32.15
C ASP A 525 -10.60 -11.43 -33.48
N GLU A 526 -11.13 -10.96 -34.61
CA GLU A 526 -10.84 -11.35 -35.99
C GLU A 526 -11.33 -12.75 -36.41
N PHE A 527 -12.02 -13.49 -35.54
CA PHE A 527 -12.77 -14.67 -35.92
C PHE A 527 -14.20 -14.28 -36.28
N SER A 528 -14.66 -14.75 -37.44
CA SER A 528 -16.07 -14.57 -37.77
C SER A 528 -16.94 -15.46 -36.90
N ASN A 529 -18.17 -15.02 -36.60
CA ASN A 529 -19.17 -15.79 -35.85
C ASN A 529 -19.32 -17.24 -36.40
N LEU A 530 -19.14 -17.42 -37.72
CA LEU A 530 -19.19 -18.72 -38.39
C LEU A 530 -17.94 -19.60 -38.16
N GLU A 531 -16.76 -19.02 -37.98
CA GLU A 531 -15.53 -19.73 -37.61
C GLU A 531 -15.62 -20.22 -36.18
N GLU A 532 -16.19 -19.42 -35.29
CA GLU A 532 -16.41 -19.74 -33.90
C GLU A 532 -17.51 -20.78 -33.69
N PHE A 533 -18.62 -20.67 -34.43
CA PHE A 533 -19.65 -21.72 -34.50
C PHE A 533 -19.07 -23.10 -34.86
N LYS A 534 -18.05 -23.13 -35.74
CA LYS A 534 -17.37 -24.39 -36.12
C LYS A 534 -16.35 -24.85 -35.08
N ALA A 535 -15.73 -23.93 -34.35
CA ALA A 535 -14.75 -24.20 -33.31
C ALA A 535 -15.42 -24.55 -31.96
N GLY A 536 -16.67 -24.15 -31.75
CA GLY A 536 -17.38 -24.26 -30.48
C GLY A 536 -16.95 -23.22 -29.45
N SER A 537 -16.38 -22.09 -29.90
CA SER A 537 -16.12 -20.88 -29.11
C SER A 537 -17.35 -19.95 -29.09
N ASP A 538 -17.34 -18.93 -28.23
CA ASP A 538 -18.45 -17.99 -28.05
C ASP A 538 -18.23 -16.68 -28.83
N PRO A 539 -19.08 -16.35 -29.83
CA PRO A 539 -18.92 -15.21 -30.74
C PRO A 539 -19.18 -13.83 -30.13
N LYS A 540 -19.13 -13.74 -28.80
CA LYS A 540 -19.36 -12.51 -28.02
C LYS A 540 -18.36 -12.35 -26.89
N ASP A 541 -17.33 -13.19 -26.87
CA ASP A 541 -16.27 -13.19 -25.87
C ASP A 541 -14.93 -13.27 -26.58
N SER A 542 -14.28 -12.11 -26.75
CA SER A 542 -12.98 -11.99 -27.42
C SER A 542 -11.84 -12.76 -26.73
N LYS A 543 -12.08 -13.33 -25.54
CA LYS A 543 -11.13 -14.21 -24.85
C LYS A 543 -11.37 -15.70 -25.16
N SER A 544 -12.46 -16.03 -25.85
CA SER A 544 -12.84 -17.38 -26.26
C SER A 544 -12.26 -17.75 -27.64
N MET A 545 -10.93 -17.77 -27.80
CA MET A 545 -10.31 -18.07 -29.09
C MET A 545 -10.29 -19.57 -29.46
N PRO A 546 -10.25 -19.94 -30.76
CA PRO A 546 -10.08 -21.32 -31.21
C PRO A 546 -8.76 -21.98 -30.73
N GLU A 547 -8.84 -23.22 -30.23
CA GLU A 547 -7.74 -24.00 -29.63
C GLU A 547 -6.47 -24.17 -30.51
N GLU A 548 -6.57 -23.92 -31.82
CA GLU A 548 -5.46 -23.99 -32.78
C GLU A 548 -4.46 -22.81 -32.65
N TYR A 549 -4.87 -21.68 -32.04
CA TYR A 549 -4.09 -20.44 -31.93
C TYR A 549 -3.26 -20.33 -30.63
N LEU A 550 -3.54 -21.18 -29.64
CA LEU A 550 -2.82 -21.22 -28.34
C LEU A 550 -1.76 -22.33 -28.29
N LYS A 551 -1.41 -22.91 -29.43
CA LYS A 551 -0.53 -24.07 -29.49
C LYS A 551 0.94 -23.64 -29.44
N ASP A 552 1.58 -23.86 -28.31
CA ASP A 552 3.03 -23.79 -28.08
C ASP A 552 3.60 -25.23 -28.13
N THR A 553 4.56 -25.51 -29.01
CA THR A 553 5.06 -26.87 -29.28
C THR A 553 6.32 -27.22 -28.51
N ASP A 554 7.12 -26.24 -28.09
CA ASP A 554 8.37 -26.44 -27.35
C ASP A 554 8.36 -25.87 -25.92
N ASP A 555 7.20 -25.37 -25.49
CA ASP A 555 6.86 -24.93 -24.13
C ASP A 555 7.78 -23.81 -23.62
N ASP A 556 8.18 -22.89 -24.51
CA ASP A 556 9.08 -21.77 -24.18
C ASP A 556 8.36 -20.45 -23.89
N GLY A 557 7.03 -20.44 -24.07
CA GLY A 557 6.18 -19.28 -23.85
C GLY A 557 5.79 -18.55 -25.13
N LEU A 558 6.23 -18.94 -26.32
CA LEU A 558 5.72 -18.44 -27.59
C LEU A 558 4.82 -19.48 -28.27
N ALA A 559 3.66 -19.05 -28.76
CA ALA A 559 2.83 -19.93 -29.57
C ALA A 559 3.45 -20.17 -30.95
N ASP A 560 3.25 -21.36 -31.54
CA ASP A 560 3.80 -21.78 -32.85
C ASP A 560 3.61 -20.72 -33.95
N MET A 561 2.48 -20.01 -33.90
CA MET A 561 2.13 -18.98 -34.86
C MET A 561 2.95 -17.68 -34.68
N VAL A 562 3.27 -17.31 -33.44
CA VAL A 562 4.12 -16.15 -33.10
C VAL A 562 5.55 -16.42 -33.57
N GLU A 563 6.06 -17.62 -33.30
CA GLU A 563 7.41 -18.02 -33.70
C GLU A 563 7.58 -18.03 -35.23
N THR A 564 6.59 -18.55 -35.95
CA THR A 564 6.68 -18.66 -37.42
C THR A 564 6.40 -17.35 -38.14
N GLU A 565 5.43 -16.56 -37.67
CA GLU A 565 4.96 -15.37 -38.39
C GLU A 565 5.56 -14.06 -37.88
N ILE A 566 5.95 -13.96 -36.61
CA ILE A 566 6.45 -12.74 -35.97
C ILE A 566 7.95 -12.85 -35.69
N CYS A 567 8.35 -13.69 -34.73
CA CYS A 567 9.73 -13.75 -34.23
C CYS A 567 10.68 -14.47 -35.20
N LYS A 568 10.16 -15.21 -36.19
CA LYS A 568 10.94 -16.02 -37.15
C LYS A 568 11.85 -17.07 -36.49
N THR A 569 11.49 -17.50 -35.30
CA THR A 569 12.09 -18.57 -34.50
C THR A 569 11.55 -19.96 -34.93
N ASP A 570 12.17 -21.05 -34.48
CA ASP A 570 11.75 -22.42 -34.82
C ASP A 570 10.80 -22.97 -33.75
N PRO A 571 9.50 -23.23 -34.07
CA PRO A 571 8.45 -23.65 -33.13
C PRO A 571 8.58 -25.07 -32.58
N LYS A 572 9.80 -25.54 -32.41
CA LYS A 572 10.20 -26.87 -31.92
C LYS A 572 11.53 -26.79 -31.17
N ASN A 573 12.07 -25.60 -31.02
CA ASN A 573 13.35 -25.31 -30.44
C ASN A 573 13.29 -23.98 -29.70
N ALA A 574 12.97 -24.08 -28.41
CA ALA A 574 12.92 -23.03 -27.40
C ALA A 574 14.12 -22.06 -27.29
N ASP A 575 15.17 -22.19 -28.10
CA ASP A 575 16.40 -21.36 -28.11
C ASP A 575 16.94 -21.39 -29.55
N SER A 576 16.38 -20.54 -30.40
CA SER A 576 16.50 -20.59 -31.86
C SER A 576 17.89 -20.20 -32.37
N ASP A 577 18.60 -19.31 -31.67
CA ASP A 577 19.94 -18.88 -32.05
C ASP A 577 21.08 -19.58 -31.28
N GLY A 578 20.74 -20.29 -30.21
CA GLY A 578 21.60 -21.20 -29.48
C GLY A 578 22.57 -20.52 -28.51
N ASP A 579 22.22 -19.35 -27.99
CA ASP A 579 23.06 -18.60 -27.05
C ASP A 579 22.82 -18.95 -25.57
N GLY A 580 21.74 -19.68 -25.30
CA GLY A 580 21.38 -20.23 -24.00
C GLY A 580 20.26 -19.48 -23.26
N MET A 581 19.62 -18.50 -23.88
CA MET A 581 18.35 -17.90 -23.46
C MET A 581 17.20 -18.54 -24.26
N THR A 582 15.95 -18.44 -23.80
CA THR A 582 14.80 -18.99 -24.56
C THR A 582 14.10 -17.93 -25.38
N ASP A 583 13.58 -18.29 -26.56
CA ASP A 583 13.00 -17.32 -27.50
C ASP A 583 11.87 -16.51 -26.83
N GLY A 584 10.99 -17.17 -26.08
CA GLY A 584 9.93 -16.51 -25.32
C GLY A 584 10.41 -15.58 -24.20
N TRP A 585 11.56 -15.86 -23.59
CA TRP A 585 12.14 -14.99 -22.56
C TRP A 585 12.84 -13.78 -23.17
N GLU A 586 13.54 -13.98 -24.29
CA GLU A 586 14.21 -12.90 -25.01
C GLU A 586 13.20 -11.89 -25.54
N VAL A 587 12.12 -12.38 -26.17
CA VAL A 587 11.02 -11.53 -26.64
C VAL A 587 10.38 -10.74 -25.50
N TYR A 588 10.19 -11.36 -24.34
CA TYR A 588 9.64 -10.70 -23.15
C TYR A 588 10.54 -9.58 -22.61
N ASN A 589 11.85 -9.74 -22.72
CA ASN A 589 12.83 -8.77 -22.23
C ASN A 589 13.36 -7.85 -23.34
N GLU A 590 12.61 -7.69 -24.43
CA GLU A 590 12.97 -6.82 -25.57
C GLU A 590 14.33 -7.17 -26.23
N LEU A 591 14.79 -8.40 -26.05
CA LEU A 591 15.97 -8.97 -26.70
C LEU A 591 15.58 -9.66 -28.01
N ASN A 592 16.58 -9.95 -28.83
CA ASN A 592 16.35 -10.50 -30.16
C ASN A 592 16.60 -12.02 -30.17
N PRO A 593 15.55 -12.86 -30.25
CA PRO A 593 15.67 -14.33 -30.20
C PRO A 593 16.35 -14.96 -31.45
N ASN A 594 16.95 -14.14 -32.30
CA ASN A 594 17.71 -14.56 -33.47
C ASN A 594 19.12 -13.95 -33.53
N ASP A 595 19.53 -13.16 -32.54
CA ASP A 595 20.87 -12.57 -32.46
C ASP A 595 21.67 -13.07 -31.24
N PRO A 596 22.50 -14.11 -31.41
CA PRO A 596 23.16 -14.79 -30.30
C PRO A 596 24.29 -13.97 -29.64
N ASN A 597 24.45 -12.70 -30.05
CA ASN A 597 25.43 -11.78 -29.51
C ASN A 597 24.83 -10.85 -28.45
N ASP A 598 23.50 -10.74 -28.36
CA ASP A 598 22.88 -9.94 -27.31
C ASP A 598 22.91 -10.64 -25.94
N ALA A 599 23.07 -11.96 -25.88
CA ALA A 599 23.41 -12.69 -24.65
C ALA A 599 24.61 -12.10 -23.87
N ASP A 600 25.56 -11.47 -24.56
CA ASP A 600 26.76 -10.87 -23.97
C ASP A 600 26.62 -9.33 -23.81
N ASN A 601 25.49 -8.73 -24.17
CA ASN A 601 25.19 -7.33 -23.93
C ASN A 601 24.75 -7.12 -22.47
N ASP A 602 24.84 -5.86 -22.06
CA ASP A 602 24.52 -5.36 -20.71
C ASP A 602 23.80 -4.00 -20.91
N PRO A 603 22.49 -4.02 -21.21
CA PRO A 603 21.73 -2.84 -21.60
C PRO A 603 21.51 -1.82 -20.48
N ASP A 604 21.33 -2.29 -19.24
CA ASP A 604 21.20 -1.44 -18.03
C ASP A 604 22.54 -1.05 -17.39
N SER A 605 23.65 -1.61 -17.88
CA SER A 605 25.02 -1.32 -17.47
C SER A 605 25.34 -1.73 -16.03
N ASP A 606 24.76 -2.82 -15.54
CA ASP A 606 24.96 -3.38 -14.19
C ASP A 606 26.15 -4.37 -14.08
N GLU A 607 26.84 -4.63 -15.20
CA GLU A 607 27.94 -5.59 -15.38
C GLU A 607 27.53 -7.07 -15.38
N ILE A 608 26.24 -7.40 -15.40
CA ILE A 608 25.68 -8.72 -15.68
C ILE A 608 25.24 -8.73 -17.14
N SER A 609 25.57 -9.81 -17.87
CA SER A 609 25.10 -9.93 -19.24
C SER A 609 23.69 -10.52 -19.26
N ASN A 610 22.88 -10.20 -20.27
CA ASN A 610 21.54 -10.76 -20.49
C ASN A 610 21.42 -12.26 -20.18
N ARG A 611 22.40 -13.08 -20.62
CA ARG A 611 22.40 -14.52 -20.35
C ARG A 611 22.62 -14.87 -18.88
N ASP A 612 23.48 -14.14 -18.20
CA ASP A 612 23.74 -14.37 -16.77
C ASP A 612 22.51 -13.93 -15.94
N GLU A 613 21.77 -12.93 -16.41
CA GLU A 613 20.49 -12.50 -15.84
C GLU A 613 19.38 -13.53 -16.05
N PHE A 614 19.23 -14.07 -17.25
CA PHE A 614 18.33 -15.21 -17.52
C PHE A 614 18.56 -16.38 -16.57
N ASN A 615 19.83 -16.70 -16.30
CA ASN A 615 20.20 -17.79 -15.39
C ASN A 615 19.97 -17.44 -13.91
N ALA A 616 20.00 -16.15 -13.55
CA ALA A 616 19.76 -15.65 -12.21
C ALA A 616 18.26 -15.38 -11.94
N GLY A 617 17.45 -15.21 -12.99
CA GLY A 617 16.07 -14.76 -12.92
C GLY A 617 15.93 -13.25 -12.70
N THR A 618 16.89 -12.45 -13.19
CA THR A 618 16.91 -10.98 -13.16
C THR A 618 16.59 -10.39 -14.55
N LEU A 619 16.43 -9.06 -14.68
CA LEU A 619 15.86 -8.41 -15.88
C LEU A 619 16.87 -7.47 -16.62
N PRO A 620 17.14 -7.69 -17.93
CA PRO A 620 18.17 -6.99 -18.74
C PRO A 620 18.09 -5.47 -18.91
N HIS A 621 16.96 -4.88 -18.55
CA HIS A 621 16.68 -3.46 -18.76
C HIS A 621 16.31 -2.75 -17.47
N CYS A 622 16.37 -3.46 -16.35
CA CYS A 622 16.11 -2.89 -15.06
C CYS A 622 17.45 -2.59 -14.38
N LEU A 623 17.71 -1.32 -14.10
CA LEU A 623 18.67 -0.93 -13.06
C LEU A 623 18.12 -1.41 -11.71
N THR A 624 18.23 -2.70 -11.46
CA THR A 624 17.83 -3.27 -10.20
C THR A 624 18.77 -2.69 -9.14
N PHE A 625 18.20 -2.23 -8.03
CA PHE A 625 18.99 -1.94 -6.84
C PHE A 625 19.45 -3.26 -6.18
N ASP A 626 19.85 -4.28 -6.95
CA ASP A 626 19.88 -5.69 -6.51
C ASP A 626 20.97 -6.02 -5.49
N THR A 627 21.86 -5.08 -5.16
CA THR A 627 22.80 -5.32 -4.06
C THR A 627 22.72 -4.26 -2.97
N GLY A 628 22.25 -4.71 -1.81
CA GLY A 628 22.23 -3.97 -0.55
C GLY A 628 20.92 -3.27 -0.20
N GLU A 629 19.83 -3.60 -0.88
CA GLU A 629 18.46 -3.29 -0.44
C GLU A 629 17.95 -4.35 0.54
N PHE A 630 17.25 -3.89 1.59
CA PHE A 630 16.62 -4.77 2.57
C PHE A 630 15.10 -4.66 2.47
N ILE A 631 14.41 -5.79 2.41
CA ILE A 631 12.95 -5.88 2.47
C ILE A 631 12.55 -6.23 3.90
N VAL A 632 11.70 -5.41 4.51
CA VAL A 632 11.21 -5.62 5.87
C VAL A 632 10.27 -6.82 5.93
N GLY A 633 10.42 -7.70 6.92
CA GLY A 633 9.55 -8.85 7.12
C GLY A 633 8.10 -8.47 7.47
N ASP A 634 7.18 -9.44 7.33
CA ASP A 634 5.73 -9.22 7.53
C ASP A 634 5.34 -8.71 8.93
N ASP A 635 6.19 -8.88 9.96
CA ASP A 635 5.93 -8.36 11.31
C ASP A 635 6.33 -6.88 11.50
N GLY A 636 7.00 -6.31 10.49
CA GLY A 636 7.50 -4.93 10.49
C GLY A 636 8.65 -4.69 11.47
N ILE A 637 9.14 -5.71 12.21
CA ILE A 637 10.09 -5.51 13.29
C ILE A 637 11.51 -5.74 12.78
N VAL A 638 12.27 -4.66 12.66
CA VAL A 638 13.69 -4.69 12.32
C VAL A 638 14.53 -4.64 13.59
N ALA A 639 15.56 -5.48 13.69
CA ALA A 639 16.50 -5.47 14.80
C ALA A 639 17.94 -5.42 14.32
N ILE A 640 18.70 -4.45 14.80
CA ILE A 640 20.07 -4.19 14.38
C ILE A 640 21.01 -4.25 15.60
N ASP A 641 22.05 -5.08 15.52
CA ASP A 641 23.05 -5.29 16.57
C ASP A 641 24.46 -4.98 16.06
N TRP A 642 25.12 -4.00 16.66
CA TRP A 642 26.49 -3.63 16.31
C TRP A 642 27.48 -4.61 16.94
N LEU A 643 28.06 -5.49 16.12
CA LEU A 643 28.86 -6.61 16.59
C LEU A 643 30.31 -6.22 16.86
N TYR A 644 30.97 -5.59 15.90
CA TYR A 644 32.40 -5.30 15.99
C TYR A 644 32.75 -3.99 15.29
N ASP A 645 33.79 -3.33 15.80
CA ASP A 645 34.35 -2.08 15.29
C ASP A 645 35.87 -2.26 15.12
N GLY A 646 36.28 -2.52 13.88
CA GLY A 646 37.68 -2.66 13.47
C GLY A 646 38.32 -1.36 12.99
N GLY A 647 37.52 -0.30 12.79
CA GLY A 647 37.94 0.95 12.15
C GLY A 647 38.83 1.79 13.07
N ASP A 648 40.14 1.70 12.89
CA ASP A 648 41.10 2.28 13.85
C ASP A 648 41.15 3.81 13.92
N PHE A 649 40.59 4.47 12.91
CA PHE A 649 40.72 5.92 12.72
C PHE A 649 39.38 6.61 12.47
N TYR A 650 38.26 5.89 12.50
CA TYR A 650 36.96 6.39 12.06
C TYR A 650 35.93 6.38 13.18
N LYS A 651 35.25 7.52 13.37
CA LYS A 651 34.14 7.66 14.34
C LYS A 651 32.87 8.10 13.64
N GLY A 652 31.98 7.16 13.34
CA GLY A 652 30.83 7.40 12.47
C GLY A 652 29.46 7.34 13.15
N GLU A 653 28.43 7.50 12.32
CA GLU A 653 27.04 7.20 12.66
C GLU A 653 26.46 6.26 11.60
N PHE A 654 25.67 5.28 12.04
CA PHE A 654 25.02 4.31 11.17
C PHE A 654 23.52 4.53 11.24
N GLY A 655 22.87 4.60 10.08
CA GLY A 655 21.44 4.85 9.95
C GLY A 655 20.79 3.91 8.96
N VAL A 656 19.46 3.88 9.04
CA VAL A 656 18.57 3.19 8.11
C VAL A 656 17.57 4.20 7.56
N PHE A 657 17.13 4.03 6.32
CA PHE A 657 16.13 4.88 5.68
C PHE A 657 15.27 4.07 4.72
N SER A 658 14.00 4.43 4.60
CA SER A 658 13.08 3.88 3.60
C SER A 658 13.43 4.44 2.22
N LEU A 659 13.34 3.58 1.21
CA LEU A 659 13.51 3.89 -0.20
C LEU A 659 12.21 4.33 -0.86
N TRP A 660 11.07 4.23 -0.17
CA TRP A 660 9.76 4.58 -0.68
C TRP A 660 9.74 5.98 -1.32
N GLY A 661 9.38 6.08 -2.60
CA GLY A 661 9.36 7.33 -3.35
C GLY A 661 10.75 7.96 -3.64
N MET A 662 11.85 7.23 -3.46
CA MET A 662 13.20 7.70 -3.85
C MET A 662 13.62 7.24 -5.26
N ASN A 663 12.86 6.35 -5.90
CA ASN A 663 13.15 5.81 -7.24
C ASN A 663 13.14 6.89 -8.34
N SER A 664 12.32 7.94 -8.16
CA SER A 664 12.27 9.10 -9.07
C SER A 664 13.49 10.02 -8.98
N ILE A 665 14.36 9.84 -7.96
CA ILE A 665 15.54 10.68 -7.74
C ILE A 665 16.72 10.16 -8.57
N THR A 666 16.78 10.62 -9.81
CA THR A 666 17.86 10.30 -10.76
C THR A 666 19.20 10.96 -10.42
N ASP A 667 19.21 12.10 -9.71
CA ASP A 667 20.43 12.79 -9.28
C ASP A 667 21.02 12.17 -8.00
N LYS A 668 22.22 11.56 -8.10
CA LYS A 668 22.89 10.90 -6.97
C LYS A 668 23.11 11.81 -5.77
N ASP A 669 23.37 13.10 -5.98
CA ASP A 669 23.60 14.03 -4.86
C ASP A 669 22.29 14.42 -4.18
N GLU A 670 21.18 14.49 -4.90
CA GLU A 670 19.82 14.63 -4.38
C GLU A 670 19.39 13.40 -3.58
N PHE A 671 19.64 12.20 -4.12
CA PHE A 671 19.36 10.94 -3.43
C PHE A 671 20.08 10.89 -2.08
N ARG A 672 21.38 11.21 -2.08
CA ARG A 672 22.20 11.22 -0.85
C ARG A 672 21.70 12.21 0.19
N ARG A 673 21.27 13.40 -0.24
CA ARG A 673 20.69 14.41 0.66
C ARG A 673 19.38 13.91 1.27
N GLU A 674 18.53 13.30 0.46
CA GLU A 674 17.25 12.77 0.90
C GLU A 674 17.42 11.60 1.86
N ALA A 675 18.35 10.67 1.58
CA ALA A 675 18.69 9.58 2.49
C ALA A 675 19.18 10.09 3.87
N VAL A 676 20.06 11.09 3.88
CA VAL A 676 20.52 11.73 5.12
C VAL A 676 19.36 12.40 5.85
N ARG A 677 18.47 13.11 5.14
CA ARG A 677 17.28 13.74 5.72
C ARG A 677 16.41 12.68 6.40
N ARG A 678 16.06 11.60 5.69
CA ARG A 678 15.20 10.51 6.16
C ARG A 678 15.74 9.80 7.39
N ALA A 679 17.04 9.47 7.39
CA ALA A 679 17.68 8.87 8.55
C ALA A 679 17.58 9.75 9.82
N MET A 680 17.45 11.07 9.68
CA MET A 680 17.39 12.03 10.79
C MET A 680 15.98 12.38 11.30
N LEU A 681 14.90 12.07 10.57
CA LEU A 681 13.56 12.62 10.84
C LEU A 681 12.90 12.11 12.13
N ASN A 682 13.21 10.89 12.59
CA ASN A 682 12.50 10.25 13.70
C ASN A 682 13.17 10.44 15.09
N LEU A 683 13.89 11.55 15.29
CA LEU A 683 14.47 11.88 16.60
C LEU A 683 13.53 12.80 17.39
N ASN A 684 13.07 12.35 18.56
CA ASN A 684 12.57 13.29 19.57
C ASN A 684 13.75 14.16 20.09
N GLN A 685 13.46 15.27 20.77
CA GLN A 685 14.47 16.25 21.24
C GLN A 685 15.54 15.67 22.18
N ASN A 686 15.40 14.42 22.64
CA ASN A 686 16.31 13.73 23.54
C ASN A 686 17.07 12.56 22.87
N GLY A 687 16.76 12.23 21.62
CA GLY A 687 17.40 11.11 20.89
C GLY A 687 16.99 9.71 21.37
N GLU A 688 15.81 9.58 21.96
CA GLU A 688 15.27 8.30 22.46
C GLU A 688 14.00 7.91 21.69
N ILE A 689 13.79 6.61 21.47
CA ILE A 689 12.59 6.07 20.81
C ILE A 689 11.48 5.92 21.85
N SER A 690 10.23 6.27 21.50
CA SER A 690 9.05 5.84 22.24
C SER A 690 8.59 4.51 21.64
N PHE A 691 8.96 3.41 22.27
CA PHE A 691 8.41 2.09 21.98
C PHE A 691 7.16 1.82 22.82
N PRO A 692 6.24 0.94 22.38
CA PRO A 692 6.22 0.15 21.14
C PRO A 692 5.33 0.71 20.02
N ASP A 693 4.78 1.93 20.18
CA ASP A 693 3.57 2.33 19.47
C ASP A 693 3.78 3.17 18.17
N TYR A 694 5.02 3.34 17.69
CA TYR A 694 5.29 4.18 16.50
C TYR A 694 6.00 3.40 15.37
N ILE A 695 5.38 3.38 14.19
CA ILE A 695 5.99 2.93 12.93
C ILE A 695 6.96 4.01 12.44
N VAL A 696 8.22 3.64 12.26
CA VAL A 696 9.27 4.46 11.65
C VAL A 696 9.05 4.46 10.14
N ARG A 697 8.47 5.55 9.62
CA ARG A 697 8.15 5.67 8.18
C ARG A 697 9.38 6.02 7.33
N ASP A 698 10.15 7.03 7.74
CA ASP A 698 11.25 7.54 6.89
C ASP A 698 12.61 6.88 7.14
N GLY A 699 12.98 6.64 8.39
CA GLY A 699 14.34 6.22 8.75
C GLY A 699 14.76 6.57 10.17
N TYR A 700 15.95 6.15 10.56
CA TYR A 700 16.44 6.26 11.93
C TYR A 700 17.98 6.19 12.03
N ILE A 701 18.58 6.99 12.91
CA ILE A 701 20.00 6.84 13.31
C ILE A 701 20.08 5.72 14.34
N VAL A 702 20.65 4.59 13.93
CA VAL A 702 20.73 3.35 14.72
C VAL A 702 21.87 3.41 15.74
N PHE A 703 23.06 3.82 15.32
CA PHE A 703 24.24 3.85 16.19
C PHE A 703 25.02 5.15 16.03
N GLN A 704 25.56 5.64 17.15
CA GLN A 704 26.47 6.77 17.17
C GLN A 704 27.78 6.34 17.86
N ASP A 705 28.84 6.07 17.09
CA ASP A 705 30.10 5.52 17.61
C ASP A 705 30.67 6.34 18.77
N HIS A 706 30.52 7.66 18.73
CA HIS A 706 31.00 8.54 19.79
C HIS A 706 30.19 8.48 21.11
N LYS A 707 29.06 7.75 21.16
CA LYS A 707 28.18 7.59 22.34
C LYS A 707 27.96 6.15 22.78
N GLU A 708 28.25 5.16 21.94
CA GLU A 708 28.08 3.74 22.23
C GLU A 708 29.14 2.89 21.54
N GLY A 709 29.30 1.64 21.96
CA GLY A 709 30.27 0.72 21.37
C GLY A 709 29.69 -0.61 20.95
N ALA A 710 30.48 -1.35 20.17
CA ALA A 710 30.11 -2.66 19.66
C ALA A 710 30.04 -3.72 20.76
N ARG A 711 29.23 -4.76 20.54
CA ARG A 711 29.04 -5.91 21.43
C ARG A 711 30.37 -6.59 21.77
N PHE A 712 31.23 -6.79 20.79
CA PHE A 712 32.52 -7.46 20.95
C PHE A 712 33.65 -6.43 21.02
N ASN A 713 34.14 -6.15 22.22
CA ASN A 713 35.16 -5.12 22.46
C ASN A 713 36.59 -5.67 22.63
N THR A 714 36.81 -6.96 22.38
CA THR A 714 38.15 -7.55 22.44
C THR A 714 38.84 -7.50 21.07
N PRO A 715 40.14 -7.16 21.00
CA PRO A 715 40.89 -7.18 19.74
C PRO A 715 40.89 -8.54 19.03
N LEU A 716 40.65 -8.56 17.70
CA LEU A 716 40.90 -9.73 16.86
C LEU A 716 42.39 -10.13 16.92
N GLN A 717 42.67 -11.42 17.15
CA GLN A 717 44.03 -11.94 17.27
C GLN A 717 44.47 -12.68 16.00
N TYR A 718 45.39 -12.08 15.27
CA TYR A 718 46.02 -12.70 14.11
C TYR A 718 47.12 -13.66 14.55
N GLY A 719 47.19 -14.86 13.94
CA GLY A 719 47.95 -16.05 14.38
C GLY A 719 49.48 -15.90 14.59
N ASN A 720 50.01 -14.69 14.49
CA ASN A 720 51.39 -14.27 14.77
C ASN A 720 51.51 -13.28 15.95
N GLY A 721 50.45 -13.04 16.72
CA GLY A 721 50.43 -12.12 17.86
C GLY A 721 50.19 -10.65 17.49
N THR A 722 49.90 -10.37 16.21
CA THR A 722 49.38 -9.07 15.76
C THR A 722 47.92 -8.99 16.19
N LYS A 723 47.52 -7.87 16.81
CA LYS A 723 46.13 -7.61 17.17
C LYS A 723 45.61 -6.58 16.18
N ALA A 724 44.44 -6.82 15.57
CA ALA A 724 43.67 -5.70 15.03
C ALA A 724 43.39 -4.76 16.20
N THR A 725 43.53 -3.46 16.02
CA THR A 725 43.15 -2.55 17.09
C THR A 725 41.62 -2.50 17.14
N ASN A 726 41.06 -2.49 18.35
CA ASN A 726 39.65 -2.21 18.56
C ASN A 726 39.63 -0.79 19.12
N SER A 727 39.08 0.13 18.35
CA SER A 727 39.22 1.57 18.60
C SER A 727 38.06 2.17 19.38
N ASN A 728 37.00 1.40 19.62
CA ASN A 728 35.87 1.82 20.43
C ASN A 728 35.77 1.07 21.77
N HIS A 729 35.74 1.86 22.85
CA HIS A 729 35.64 1.42 24.25
C HIS A 729 34.37 1.95 24.93
N ASN A 730 33.46 2.58 24.17
CA ASN A 730 32.20 3.07 24.72
C ASN A 730 31.31 1.90 25.16
N PRO A 731 30.39 2.13 26.11
CA PRO A 731 29.47 1.10 26.56
C PRO A 731 28.59 0.59 25.42
N TYR A 732 28.42 -0.73 25.36
CA TYR A 732 27.45 -1.34 24.45
C TYR A 732 26.03 -1.02 24.93
N LYS A 733 25.20 -0.49 24.03
CA LYS A 733 23.81 -0.09 24.34
C LYS A 733 22.78 -1.04 23.76
N GLY A 734 23.14 -2.30 23.57
CA GLY A 734 22.20 -3.33 23.14
C GLY A 734 21.79 -3.26 21.68
N THR A 735 21.06 -4.28 21.26
CA THR A 735 20.38 -4.38 19.96
C THR A 735 19.32 -3.27 19.87
N LYS A 736 19.30 -2.55 18.74
CA LYS A 736 18.21 -1.60 18.43
C LYS A 736 17.13 -2.36 17.68
N ARG A 737 15.98 -2.52 18.32
CA ARG A 737 14.76 -2.96 17.66
C ARG A 737 13.97 -1.74 17.28
N PHE A 738 13.25 -1.73 16.16
CA PHE A 738 12.27 -0.71 15.78
C PHE A 738 11.25 -1.30 14.80
N ARG A 739 10.06 -0.68 14.71
CA ARG A 739 9.03 -1.09 13.75
C ARG A 739 9.14 -0.22 12.51
N MET A 740 9.39 -0.83 11.36
CA MET A 740 9.24 -0.24 10.03
C MET A 740 7.94 -0.74 9.40
N ILE A 741 7.56 -0.19 8.27
CA ILE A 741 6.40 -0.66 7.51
C ILE A 741 6.73 -2.10 7.03
N PRO A 742 5.87 -3.11 7.27
CA PRO A 742 6.08 -4.46 6.74
C PRO A 742 6.24 -4.42 5.22
N ARG A 743 7.17 -5.22 4.67
CA ARG A 743 7.52 -5.28 3.23
C ARG A 743 8.17 -4.04 2.63
N ASP A 744 8.32 -2.96 3.39
CA ASP A 744 9.02 -1.76 2.93
C ASP A 744 10.47 -2.08 2.53
N ARG A 745 10.94 -1.32 1.55
CA ARG A 745 12.30 -1.38 1.02
C ARG A 745 13.14 -0.34 1.72
N ILE A 746 14.21 -0.79 2.37
CA ILE A 746 15.04 0.04 3.22
C ILE A 746 16.51 -0.12 2.84
N ALA A 747 17.26 0.95 2.97
CA ALA A 747 18.70 0.93 2.81
C ALA A 747 19.40 1.46 4.07
N THR A 748 20.68 1.16 4.18
CA THR A 748 21.50 1.63 5.29
C THR A 748 22.57 2.58 4.81
N ILE A 749 22.98 3.48 5.70
CA ILE A 749 23.94 4.53 5.42
C ILE A 749 24.89 4.66 6.62
N LEU A 750 26.18 4.50 6.37
CA LEU A 750 27.27 4.71 7.32
C LEU A 750 27.94 6.05 6.98
N ILE A 751 27.95 6.97 7.94
CA ILE A 751 28.67 8.24 7.85
C ILE A 751 29.99 8.09 8.59
N PRO A 752 31.14 7.97 7.90
CA PRO A 752 32.43 7.86 8.56
C PRO A 752 32.87 9.21 9.14
N ASN A 753 33.50 9.22 10.32
CA ASN A 753 34.13 10.41 10.95
C ASN A 753 33.25 11.67 11.13
N ALA A 754 31.94 11.54 11.05
CA ALA A 754 31.02 12.66 11.20
C ALA A 754 29.64 12.20 11.68
N PRO A 755 28.93 13.02 12.46
CA PRO A 755 27.50 12.86 12.69
C PRO A 755 26.67 13.24 11.46
N PHE A 756 25.46 12.69 11.35
CA PHE A 756 24.49 12.99 10.28
C PHE A 756 24.16 14.49 10.20
N ASP A 757 24.14 15.21 11.33
CA ASP A 757 23.82 16.64 11.36
C ASP A 757 24.83 17.52 10.61
N GLN A 758 26.08 17.07 10.45
CA GLN A 758 27.12 17.73 9.66
C GLN A 758 26.94 17.53 8.16
N MET A 759 26.00 16.66 7.74
CA MET A 759 25.69 16.37 6.34
C MET A 759 24.48 17.16 5.81
N THR A 760 23.86 18.01 6.65
CA THR A 760 22.66 18.81 6.31
C THR A 760 23.00 20.26 5.91
N GLU A 761 22.15 20.90 5.10
CA GLU A 761 22.36 22.28 4.64
C GLU A 761 22.27 23.32 5.77
N PRO A 762 23.09 24.40 5.76
CA PRO A 762 22.72 25.62 6.45
C PRO A 762 21.56 26.34 5.72
N PRO A 763 20.75 27.18 6.40
CA PRO A 763 19.48 27.75 5.89
C PRO A 763 19.54 28.59 4.60
N ASP A 764 20.73 28.79 4.04
CA ASP A 764 21.08 29.73 2.99
C ASP A 764 21.45 29.06 1.64
N GLY A 765 21.17 27.75 1.48
CA GLY A 765 20.94 27.12 0.16
C GLY A 765 22.14 27.04 -0.78
N VAL A 766 23.36 26.93 -0.25
CA VAL A 766 24.57 26.68 -1.06
C VAL A 766 25.41 25.58 -0.41
N VAL A 767 25.30 24.35 -0.91
CA VAL A 767 26.22 23.26 -0.58
C VAL A 767 27.53 23.48 -1.33
N LYS A 768 28.56 23.99 -0.65
CA LYS A 768 29.94 23.86 -1.12
C LYS A 768 30.70 22.89 -0.22
N GLY A 769 30.87 21.64 -0.67
CA GLY A 769 32.06 20.85 -0.34
C GLY A 769 31.93 19.56 0.49
N VAL A 770 30.73 18.98 0.68
CA VAL A 770 30.60 17.66 1.34
C VAL A 770 30.35 16.54 0.33
N PHE A 771 29.47 16.76 -0.66
CA PHE A 771 29.16 15.79 -1.72
C PHE A 771 29.88 16.06 -3.05
N HIS A 772 30.51 17.23 -3.21
CA HIS A 772 30.98 17.71 -4.52
C HIS A 772 32.48 18.03 -4.57
N CYS A 773 33.15 17.52 -5.62
CA CYS A 773 34.45 17.99 -6.08
C CYS A 773 34.27 19.07 -7.17
N MET A 774 34.96 20.21 -6.98
CA MET A 774 35.12 21.38 -7.87
C MET A 774 34.12 22.54 -7.79
N ASP A 775 34.73 23.74 -7.79
CA ASP A 775 34.16 25.08 -7.94
C ASP A 775 34.16 25.51 -9.41
N LEU A 776 33.28 26.43 -9.80
CA LEU A 776 33.07 26.99 -11.15
C LEU A 776 34.28 27.76 -11.74
N SER A 777 35.47 27.65 -11.15
CA SER A 777 36.66 28.42 -11.52
C SER A 777 37.72 27.65 -12.31
N GLY A 778 37.54 26.36 -12.58
CA GLY A 778 38.38 25.62 -13.52
C GLY A 778 39.88 25.55 -13.17
N GLU A 779 40.25 25.50 -11.88
CA GLU A 779 41.59 25.08 -11.46
C GLU A 779 41.50 23.86 -10.52
N GLU A 780 42.33 22.86 -10.82
CA GLU A 780 42.39 21.55 -10.15
C GLU A 780 42.71 21.65 -8.65
N ASN A 781 41.90 20.98 -7.83
CA ASN A 781 42.39 20.22 -6.68
C ASN A 781 41.31 19.24 -6.16
N CYS A 782 41.18 18.07 -6.80
CA CYS A 782 40.37 16.95 -6.30
C CYS A 782 41.06 16.21 -5.13
N LEU A 783 41.67 16.94 -4.19
CA LEU A 783 42.40 16.39 -3.05
C LEU A 783 41.93 16.97 -1.69
N THR A 784 40.76 17.63 -1.64
CA THR A 784 40.27 18.26 -0.40
C THR A 784 38.77 18.11 -0.11
N GLY A 785 38.02 17.28 -0.84
CA GLY A 785 36.86 16.65 -0.21
C GLY A 785 37.42 15.66 0.81
N ASP A 786 37.01 15.72 2.07
CA ASP A 786 37.52 14.80 3.08
C ASP A 786 36.87 13.43 2.82
N ILE A 787 37.46 12.63 1.93
CA ILE A 787 36.99 11.28 1.54
C ILE A 787 36.62 10.44 2.76
N ASN A 788 37.31 10.69 3.87
CA ASN A 788 37.10 10.10 5.19
C ASN A 788 35.74 10.40 5.83
N LYS A 789 34.90 11.24 5.19
CA LYS A 789 33.56 11.65 5.63
C LYS A 789 32.46 11.37 4.60
N SER A 790 32.79 10.67 3.51
CA SER A 790 31.81 10.37 2.46
C SER A 790 30.86 9.29 2.95
N PRO A 791 29.53 9.46 2.85
CA PRO A 791 28.58 8.42 3.23
C PRO A 791 28.79 7.14 2.42
N LEU A 792 28.70 6.01 3.09
CA LEU A 792 28.72 4.67 2.50
C LEU A 792 27.32 4.08 2.60
N PHE A 793 26.75 3.71 1.47
CA PHE A 793 25.42 3.13 1.37
C PHE A 793 25.52 1.62 1.25
N SER A 794 24.51 0.90 1.75
CA SER A 794 24.34 -0.51 1.39
C SER A 794 24.11 -0.67 -0.11
N LEU A 795 23.39 0.29 -0.72
CA LEU A 795 23.18 0.38 -2.17
C LEU A 795 24.50 0.68 -2.89
N ALA A 796 25.03 -0.31 -3.61
CA ALA A 796 26.32 -0.20 -4.28
C ALA A 796 26.39 0.99 -5.26
N VAL A 797 25.31 1.23 -6.01
CA VAL A 797 25.21 2.30 -7.03
C VAL A 797 25.32 3.72 -6.47
N GLN A 798 25.04 3.91 -5.17
CA GLN A 798 25.11 5.20 -4.50
C GLN A 798 26.51 5.52 -3.96
N ASN A 799 27.41 4.54 -3.94
CA ASN A 799 28.83 4.72 -3.58
C ASN A 799 29.64 5.29 -4.77
N TRP A 800 30.79 5.91 -4.51
CA TRP A 800 31.54 6.72 -5.51
C TRP A 800 32.53 5.90 -6.37
N ASP A 801 32.40 5.89 -7.71
CA ASP A 801 33.47 6.13 -8.74
C ASP A 801 32.98 5.79 -10.18
N TYR A 802 33.13 6.73 -11.14
CA TYR A 802 32.84 6.55 -12.58
C TYR A 802 34.12 6.40 -13.45
N SER A 803 35.32 6.41 -12.87
CA SER A 803 36.56 6.61 -13.62
C SER A 803 37.40 5.35 -13.89
N HIS A 804 37.03 4.19 -13.35
CA HIS A 804 37.74 2.92 -13.58
C HIS A 804 36.80 1.70 -13.74
N PRO A 805 36.12 1.55 -14.89
CA PRO A 805 35.14 0.47 -15.17
C PRO A 805 35.75 -0.94 -15.30
N GLU A 806 37.06 -1.11 -15.12
CA GLU A 806 37.74 -2.41 -15.09
C GLU A 806 37.84 -3.03 -13.68
N TYR A 807 37.21 -2.37 -12.69
CA TYR A 807 37.22 -2.75 -11.28
C TYR A 807 35.85 -2.55 -10.63
N GLY A 808 34.75 -3.01 -11.25
CA GLY A 808 33.40 -2.96 -10.70
C GLY A 808 33.39 -3.11 -9.16
N MET A 809 32.79 -2.13 -8.48
CA MET A 809 32.43 -2.10 -7.05
C MET A 809 33.49 -1.75 -5.97
N HIS A 810 34.17 -0.59 -5.90
CA HIS A 810 35.29 -0.45 -4.92
C HIS A 810 35.34 0.79 -3.97
N VAL A 811 34.23 1.16 -3.32
CA VAL A 811 34.24 1.83 -2.00
C VAL A 811 33.04 1.35 -1.15
N GLY A 812 33.28 0.84 0.08
CA GLY A 812 32.23 0.67 1.09
C GLY A 812 31.13 -0.35 0.82
N GLN A 813 31.32 -1.27 -0.14
CA GLN A 813 30.31 -2.29 -0.45
C GLN A 813 30.04 -3.19 0.75
N MET A 814 28.78 -3.21 1.17
CA MET A 814 28.28 -4.12 2.18
C MET A 814 28.35 -5.56 1.66
N ALA A 815 28.88 -6.48 2.46
CA ALA A 815 28.95 -7.89 2.11
C ALA A 815 28.32 -8.79 3.17
N ASP A 816 27.62 -9.85 2.74
CA ASP A 816 27.10 -10.86 3.64
C ASP A 816 28.23 -11.81 4.08
N ILE A 817 28.46 -11.88 5.39
CA ILE A 817 29.51 -12.68 6.02
C ILE A 817 29.34 -14.18 5.74
N THR A 818 28.09 -14.64 5.67
CA THR A 818 27.72 -16.06 5.73
C THR A 818 26.86 -16.54 4.57
N GLY A 819 26.26 -15.63 3.80
CA GLY A 819 25.29 -15.93 2.73
C GLY A 819 23.91 -16.30 3.28
N MET A 820 23.56 -15.85 4.49
CA MET A 820 22.27 -16.11 5.15
C MET A 820 21.39 -14.86 5.27
N GLY A 821 21.84 -13.71 4.79
CA GLY A 821 21.10 -12.44 4.83
C GLY A 821 20.98 -11.84 6.23
N LYS A 822 21.94 -12.10 7.13
CA LYS A 822 21.84 -11.67 8.55
C LYS A 822 23.03 -10.88 9.10
N GLY A 823 24.23 -11.09 8.56
CA GLY A 823 25.45 -10.50 9.08
C GLY A 823 26.19 -9.77 7.98
N PHE A 824 26.45 -8.50 8.18
CA PHE A 824 26.98 -7.60 7.17
C PHE A 824 28.26 -6.92 7.62
N VAL A 825 29.17 -6.70 6.68
CA VAL A 825 30.43 -6.01 6.91
C VAL A 825 30.60 -4.83 5.98
N TYR A 826 31.30 -3.82 6.47
CA TYR A 826 31.73 -2.65 5.72
C TYR A 826 33.24 -2.46 5.80
N GLU A 827 33.78 -1.83 4.76
CA GLU A 827 35.11 -1.22 4.74
C GLU A 827 34.94 0.29 4.83
N ASP A 828 35.66 0.94 5.74
CA ASP A 828 35.54 2.37 5.99
C ASP A 828 36.47 3.23 5.12
N ILE A 829 37.45 2.60 4.46
CA ILE A 829 38.40 3.22 3.54
C ILE A 829 38.30 2.57 2.15
N ASP A 830 38.44 3.40 1.12
CA ASP A 830 38.63 2.97 -0.27
C ASP A 830 39.74 1.90 -0.40
N LEU A 831 39.42 0.79 -1.08
CA LEU A 831 40.28 -0.38 -1.24
C LEU A 831 41.57 -0.07 -2.03
N LEU A 832 41.56 0.99 -2.84
CA LEU A 832 42.71 1.53 -3.57
C LEU A 832 43.59 2.43 -2.69
N ASP A 833 43.10 2.91 -1.55
CA ASP A 833 43.92 3.67 -0.59
C ASP A 833 45.00 2.73 0.01
N PRO A 834 46.29 3.13 0.00
CA PRO A 834 47.36 2.35 0.60
C PRO A 834 47.21 2.07 2.11
N LYS A 835 46.32 2.78 2.81
CA LYS A 835 46.02 2.58 4.23
C LYS A 835 44.97 1.51 4.48
N CYS A 836 44.07 1.25 3.53
CA CYS A 836 43.11 0.16 3.65
C CYS A 836 43.86 -1.16 3.87
N ASP A 837 43.49 -1.87 4.93
CA ASP A 837 44.04 -3.19 5.26
C ASP A 837 43.21 -4.35 4.71
N ARG A 838 42.01 -4.04 4.16
CA ARG A 838 41.22 -4.90 3.28
C ARG A 838 40.82 -6.19 3.98
N ASP A 839 40.35 -6.10 5.21
CA ASP A 839 39.93 -7.25 6.00
C ASP A 839 38.41 -7.28 6.28
N TYR A 840 37.68 -6.25 5.85
CA TYR A 840 36.23 -6.06 5.92
C TYR A 840 35.72 -6.30 7.33
N ASN A 841 36.44 -5.80 8.35
CA ASN A 841 35.99 -5.85 9.74
C ASN A 841 35.88 -4.47 10.38
N ASP A 842 36.00 -3.38 9.61
CA ASP A 842 35.91 -2.02 10.12
C ASP A 842 34.58 -1.77 10.82
N PHE A 843 33.49 -2.28 10.24
CA PHE A 843 32.18 -2.26 10.87
C PHE A 843 31.43 -3.55 10.58
N ILE A 844 31.01 -4.25 11.64
CA ILE A 844 30.26 -5.52 11.54
C ILE A 844 28.92 -5.36 12.24
N VAL A 845 27.83 -5.64 11.52
CA VAL A 845 26.46 -5.51 12.02
C VAL A 845 25.66 -6.78 11.75
N LYS A 846 24.74 -7.11 12.65
CA LYS A 846 23.68 -8.09 12.41
C LYS A 846 22.36 -7.36 12.22
N ILE A 847 21.61 -7.72 11.19
CA ILE A 847 20.28 -7.17 10.90
C ILE A 847 19.31 -8.36 10.82
N ASP A 848 18.31 -8.39 11.69
CA ASP A 848 17.20 -9.35 11.67
C ASP A 848 15.88 -8.66 11.31
N GLY A 849 14.90 -9.46 10.90
CA GLY A 849 13.57 -8.96 10.52
C GLY A 849 13.51 -8.42 9.09
N VAL A 850 14.53 -8.74 8.27
CA VAL A 850 14.63 -8.32 6.87
C VAL A 850 15.11 -9.47 6.00
N THR A 851 14.84 -9.41 4.70
CA THR A 851 15.53 -10.15 3.64
C THR A 851 16.36 -9.18 2.81
N VAL A 852 17.46 -9.65 2.21
CA VAL A 852 18.35 -8.80 1.42
C VAL A 852 19.11 -9.65 0.43
N ASP A 853 19.30 -9.12 -0.77
CA ASP A 853 20.33 -9.60 -1.68
C ASP A 853 21.60 -8.78 -1.51
N ALA A 854 22.69 -9.46 -1.19
CA ALA A 854 24.00 -8.87 -0.99
C ALA A 854 25.08 -9.91 -1.32
N PRO A 855 26.19 -9.48 -1.94
CA PRO A 855 27.26 -10.41 -2.29
C PRO A 855 27.90 -10.99 -1.04
N SER A 856 28.27 -12.27 -1.13
CA SER A 856 29.02 -12.89 -0.03
C SER A 856 30.40 -12.25 0.12
N LEU A 857 30.88 -12.16 1.36
CA LEU A 857 32.25 -11.72 1.67
C LEU A 857 33.30 -12.52 0.90
N ASP A 858 33.06 -13.83 0.69
CA ASP A 858 33.95 -14.68 -0.10
C ASP A 858 34.01 -14.25 -1.58
N SER A 859 32.88 -13.86 -2.17
CA SER A 859 32.78 -13.35 -3.54
C SER A 859 33.56 -12.05 -3.68
N VAL A 860 33.29 -11.08 -2.79
CA VAL A 860 33.94 -9.76 -2.77
C VAL A 860 35.45 -9.92 -2.64
N VAL A 861 35.93 -10.72 -1.68
CA VAL A 861 37.37 -10.97 -1.47
C VAL A 861 38.03 -11.68 -2.67
N LYS A 862 37.31 -12.57 -3.36
CA LYS A 862 37.83 -13.32 -4.51
C LYS A 862 38.07 -12.43 -5.72
N MET A 863 37.19 -11.45 -5.98
CA MET A 863 37.33 -10.48 -7.07
C MET A 863 38.67 -9.73 -7.01
N PHE A 864 39.11 -9.32 -5.81
CA PHE A 864 40.43 -8.66 -5.61
C PHE A 864 41.63 -9.57 -5.85
N LYS A 865 41.50 -10.88 -5.58
CA LYS A 865 42.60 -11.83 -5.80
C LYS A 865 42.85 -12.07 -7.30
N SER A 866 41.84 -11.88 -8.15
CA SER A 866 41.95 -12.00 -9.61
C SER A 866 42.48 -10.74 -10.32
N SER A 867 42.20 -9.54 -9.81
CA SER A 867 42.46 -8.28 -10.53
C SER A 867 43.93 -7.78 -10.49
N ARG A 868 44.77 -8.23 -9.54
CA ARG A 868 46.23 -7.92 -9.55
C ARG A 868 47.12 -9.08 -9.11
N GLN A 869 47.57 -9.87 -10.08
CA GLN A 869 48.87 -10.54 -9.95
C GLN A 869 50.00 -9.49 -9.93
N LYS A 870 50.64 -9.33 -8.77
CA LYS A 870 51.94 -8.66 -8.53
C LYS A 870 51.88 -7.17 -8.15
N ARG A 871 51.55 -6.86 -6.90
CA ARG A 871 52.32 -5.94 -6.02
C ARG A 871 51.66 -5.87 -4.65
N ASP A 872 52.48 -6.10 -3.63
CA ASP A 872 52.25 -6.03 -2.18
C ASP A 872 51.66 -7.26 -1.49
N ASP A 873 52.54 -7.87 -0.68
CA ASP A 873 52.39 -9.15 0.01
C ASP A 873 51.58 -9.03 1.33
N LYS A 874 50.53 -8.18 1.38
CA LYS A 874 49.55 -8.27 2.49
C LYS A 874 48.60 -9.42 2.15
N ALA A 875 48.94 -10.63 2.62
CA ALA A 875 48.07 -11.79 2.48
C ALA A 875 46.74 -11.49 3.21
N TRP A 876 45.62 -11.60 2.50
CA TRP A 876 44.27 -11.62 3.09
C TRP A 876 44.27 -12.53 4.33
N PHE A 877 43.94 -11.96 5.48
CA PHE A 877 43.77 -12.69 6.72
C PHE A 877 42.28 -12.80 6.99
N ASP A 878 41.76 -14.03 6.96
CA ASP A 878 40.36 -14.27 7.25
C ASP A 878 40.11 -14.19 8.77
N TRP A 879 39.57 -13.06 9.23
CA TRP A 879 39.31 -12.83 10.65
C TRP A 879 38.28 -13.81 11.22
N ARG A 880 37.41 -14.40 10.39
CA ARG A 880 36.43 -15.41 10.78
C ARG A 880 37.10 -16.68 11.33
N GLU A 881 38.38 -16.90 11.02
CA GLU A 881 39.14 -18.03 11.56
C GLU A 881 39.71 -17.80 12.97
N THR A 882 39.69 -16.56 13.45
CA THR A 882 40.08 -16.25 14.83
C THR A 882 39.05 -16.77 15.82
N GLU A 883 39.45 -16.88 17.09
CA GLU A 883 38.52 -17.27 18.16
C GLU A 883 37.32 -16.32 18.24
N LEU A 884 37.58 -15.01 18.19
CA LEU A 884 36.52 -14.00 18.23
C LEU A 884 35.67 -13.99 16.96
N GLY A 885 36.28 -14.13 15.78
CA GLY A 885 35.55 -14.22 14.52
C GLY A 885 34.57 -15.40 14.50
N LYS A 886 34.97 -16.55 15.07
CA LYS A 886 34.08 -17.70 15.26
C LYS A 886 32.90 -17.39 16.18
N GLN A 887 33.11 -16.62 17.23
CA GLN A 887 32.04 -16.19 18.15
C GLN A 887 31.06 -15.22 17.46
N ILE A 888 31.57 -14.27 16.67
CA ILE A 888 30.76 -13.34 15.87
C ILE A 888 29.88 -14.13 14.89
N VAL A 889 30.47 -15.04 14.11
CA VAL A 889 29.74 -15.88 13.14
C VAL A 889 28.73 -16.80 13.82
N GLU A 890 29.08 -17.41 14.97
CA GLU A 890 28.15 -18.25 15.72
C GLU A 890 26.96 -17.44 16.27
N HIS A 891 27.16 -16.17 16.65
CA HIS A 891 26.08 -15.26 17.04
C HIS A 891 25.19 -14.85 15.87
N ILE A 892 25.77 -14.54 14.71
CA ILE A 892 25.02 -14.23 13.47
C ILE A 892 24.11 -15.40 13.09
N ASN A 893 24.64 -16.62 13.17
CA ASN A 893 23.94 -17.85 12.77
C ASN A 893 22.91 -18.32 13.80
N ALA A 894 22.88 -17.72 14.98
CA ALA A 894 21.91 -18.09 16.00
C ALA A 894 20.48 -17.72 15.54
N PRO A 895 19.46 -18.49 15.94
CA PRO A 895 18.06 -18.15 15.63
C PRO A 895 17.70 -16.75 16.13
N SER A 896 16.97 -15.98 15.28
CA SER A 896 16.50 -14.62 15.61
C SER A 896 15.65 -14.63 16.88
N ALA A 897 15.63 -13.52 17.63
CA ALA A 897 14.70 -13.34 18.74
C ALA A 897 13.22 -13.49 18.38
N GLN A 898 12.84 -13.29 17.13
CA GLN A 898 11.45 -13.46 16.67
C GLN A 898 11.07 -14.93 16.45
N SER A 899 12.06 -15.83 16.26
CA SER A 899 11.79 -17.22 15.92
C SER A 899 11.96 -18.16 17.13
N GLY A 900 10.86 -18.80 17.54
CA GLY A 900 10.84 -19.85 18.57
C GLY A 900 10.76 -19.36 20.02
N LYS A 901 10.90 -20.30 20.97
CA LYS A 901 10.80 -20.02 22.41
C LYS A 901 12.05 -19.34 22.96
N ARG A 902 11.82 -18.30 23.77
CA ARG A 902 12.85 -17.47 24.39
C ARG A 902 12.63 -17.26 25.87
N ILE A 903 13.71 -16.88 26.55
CA ILE A 903 13.72 -16.48 27.95
C ILE A 903 14.14 -15.03 28.02
N SER A 904 13.29 -14.15 28.54
CA SER A 904 13.67 -12.76 28.81
C SER A 904 13.88 -12.55 30.31
N ALA A 905 14.99 -11.91 30.65
CA ALA A 905 15.30 -11.40 31.98
C ALA A 905 15.17 -9.88 31.98
N ASP A 906 14.14 -9.38 32.62
CA ASP A 906 13.77 -7.97 32.69
C ASP A 906 14.11 -7.44 34.09
N PHE A 907 15.03 -6.48 34.13
CA PHE A 907 15.45 -5.80 35.36
C PHE A 907 15.35 -4.28 35.19
N HIS A 908 14.40 -3.68 35.89
CA HIS A 908 14.30 -2.22 36.03
C HIS A 908 15.18 -1.80 37.20
N GLY A 909 16.24 -1.03 37.01
CA GLY A 909 17.00 -0.48 38.14
C GLY A 909 18.39 0.01 37.80
N ALA A 910 19.01 0.74 38.74
CA ALA A 910 20.35 1.30 38.59
C ALA A 910 21.49 0.27 38.77
N SER A 911 21.17 -1.02 38.78
CA SER A 911 22.17 -2.11 38.84
C SER A 911 22.36 -2.71 37.47
N ASP A 912 23.57 -3.12 37.14
CA ASP A 912 23.86 -3.72 35.84
C ASP A 912 23.51 -5.21 35.84
N LEU A 913 22.87 -5.68 34.78
CA LEU A 913 22.44 -7.07 34.61
C LEU A 913 23.41 -7.83 33.71
N PHE A 914 23.85 -9.00 34.18
CA PHE A 914 24.69 -9.94 33.44
C PHE A 914 24.10 -11.35 33.52
N ILE A 915 24.25 -12.10 32.44
CA ILE A 915 23.92 -13.54 32.41
C ILE A 915 25.13 -14.32 31.92
N TYR A 916 25.44 -15.40 32.63
CA TYR A 916 26.51 -16.35 32.32
C TYR A 916 25.93 -17.74 31.98
N ASP A 917 26.56 -18.44 31.04
CA ASP A 917 26.33 -19.88 30.84
C ASP A 917 27.26 -20.73 31.73
N ALA A 918 27.19 -22.06 31.58
CA ALA A 918 27.99 -23.00 32.37
C ALA A 918 29.49 -22.98 32.02
N GLU A 919 29.83 -22.53 30.82
CA GLU A 919 31.19 -22.38 30.31
C GLU A 919 31.81 -21.01 30.66
N GLY A 920 31.03 -20.10 31.24
CA GLY A 920 31.46 -18.75 31.62
C GLY A 920 31.33 -17.72 30.50
N LYS A 921 30.71 -18.07 29.36
CA LYS A 921 30.31 -17.11 28.33
C LYS A 921 29.23 -16.19 28.91
N MET A 922 29.19 -14.94 28.47
CA MET A 922 28.39 -13.91 29.13
C MET A 922 27.80 -12.86 28.20
N ILE A 923 26.68 -12.29 28.60
CA ILE A 923 26.09 -11.09 28.00
C ILE A 923 25.65 -10.11 29.10
N GLY A 924 25.83 -8.80 28.89
CA GLY A 924 25.42 -7.73 29.80
C GLY A 924 25.85 -6.36 29.29
N LYS A 925 25.82 -5.34 30.16
CA LYS A 925 26.17 -3.94 29.81
C LYS A 925 27.52 -3.78 29.11
N GLU A 926 28.49 -4.65 29.44
CA GLU A 926 29.84 -4.62 28.87
C GLU A 926 29.91 -5.26 27.47
N GLY A 927 28.76 -5.63 26.88
CA GLY A 927 28.68 -6.44 25.68
C GLY A 927 28.93 -7.91 26.01
N GLY A 928 29.64 -8.59 25.13
CA GLY A 928 30.10 -9.97 25.33
C GLY A 928 29.41 -10.99 24.43
N TYR A 929 29.77 -12.25 24.69
CA TYR A 929 29.37 -13.38 23.88
C TYR A 929 28.54 -14.36 24.69
N LEU A 930 27.26 -14.50 24.36
CA LEU A 930 26.44 -15.67 24.72
C LEU A 930 25.63 -16.02 23.46
N PRO A 931 25.74 -17.24 22.90
CA PRO A 931 25.19 -17.56 21.59
C PRO A 931 23.69 -17.22 21.47
N GLY A 932 23.36 -16.34 20.53
CA GLY A 932 21.98 -15.93 20.25
C GLY A 932 21.33 -15.06 21.32
N ALA A 933 22.07 -14.58 22.31
CA ALA A 933 21.54 -13.71 23.35
C ALA A 933 21.49 -12.25 22.89
N GLU A 934 20.37 -11.60 23.16
CA GLU A 934 20.14 -10.19 22.86
C GLU A 934 20.04 -9.40 24.17
N LEU A 935 20.62 -8.20 24.19
CA LEU A 935 20.46 -7.24 25.28
C LEU A 935 19.78 -6.01 24.69
N GLU A 936 18.73 -5.55 25.36
CA GLU A 936 17.99 -4.35 25.00
C GLU A 936 17.87 -3.45 26.24
N PHE A 937 17.78 -2.15 26.00
CA PHE A 937 17.57 -1.13 27.05
C PHE A 937 16.26 -0.40 26.77
N HIS A 938 15.40 -0.23 27.79
CA HIS A 938 14.06 0.33 27.61
C HIS A 938 13.59 1.09 28.86
N ASP A 939 13.42 2.42 28.80
CA ASP A 939 12.94 3.22 29.95
C ASP A 939 13.64 2.92 31.30
N GLY A 940 14.94 2.61 31.26
CA GLY A 940 15.73 2.20 32.43
C GLY A 940 15.64 0.72 32.82
N HIS A 941 14.97 -0.10 32.02
CA HIS A 941 15.01 -1.56 32.05
C HIS A 941 16.18 -2.10 31.23
N GLN A 942 16.83 -3.13 31.76
CA GLN A 942 17.74 -4.01 31.02
C GLN A 942 17.00 -5.31 30.74
N ILE A 943 16.87 -5.67 29.47
CA ILE A 943 16.19 -6.88 29.03
C ILE A 943 17.21 -7.77 28.33
N ILE A 944 17.52 -8.93 28.90
CA ILE A 944 18.37 -9.93 28.25
C ILE A 944 17.51 -11.10 27.78
N SER A 945 17.48 -11.32 26.46
CA SER A 945 16.68 -12.34 25.79
C SER A 945 17.56 -13.49 25.29
N LEU A 946 17.34 -14.70 25.81
CA LEU A 946 18.12 -15.91 25.53
C LEU A 946 17.29 -16.92 24.71
N PRO A 947 17.91 -17.71 23.83
CA PRO A 947 17.23 -18.86 23.23
C PRO A 947 16.95 -19.95 24.27
N VAL A 948 15.79 -20.62 24.19
CA VAL A 948 15.52 -21.78 25.07
C VAL A 948 16.30 -22.99 24.58
N SER A 949 17.25 -23.45 25.40
CA SER A 949 17.99 -24.71 25.18
C SER A 949 17.75 -25.68 26.33
N GLU A 950 17.21 -26.87 26.03
CA GLU A 950 16.92 -27.87 27.06
C GLU A 950 18.18 -28.31 27.82
N GLY A 951 18.14 -28.23 29.15
CA GLY A 951 19.21 -28.72 30.03
C GLY A 951 20.37 -27.74 30.25
N VAL A 952 20.27 -26.51 29.74
CA VAL A 952 21.23 -25.43 30.02
C VAL A 952 20.80 -24.69 31.29
N ASN A 953 21.73 -24.53 32.23
CA ASN A 953 21.55 -23.65 33.39
C ASN A 953 22.29 -22.35 33.13
N TYR A 954 21.64 -21.24 33.49
CA TYR A 954 22.24 -19.91 33.40
C TYR A 954 22.40 -19.33 34.80
N ARG A 955 23.36 -18.42 34.95
CA ARG A 955 23.59 -17.66 36.17
C ARG A 955 23.37 -16.17 35.90
N ILE A 956 22.46 -15.55 36.66
CA ILE A 956 22.27 -14.10 36.68
C ILE A 956 23.23 -13.51 37.67
N VAL A 957 23.87 -12.40 37.30
CA VAL A 957 24.67 -11.56 38.20
C VAL A 957 24.21 -10.11 38.07
N LEU A 958 24.06 -9.46 39.21
CA LEU A 958 23.71 -8.04 39.30
C LEU A 958 24.85 -7.29 39.99
N HIS A 959 25.33 -6.22 39.36
CA HIS A 959 26.29 -5.29 39.96
C HIS A 959 25.55 -4.07 40.49
N GLY A 960 25.50 -3.89 41.81
CA GLY A 960 24.83 -2.75 42.41
C GLY A 960 25.65 -1.48 42.29
N ALA A 961 25.37 -0.60 41.33
CA ALA A 961 26.04 0.71 41.25
C ALA A 961 25.52 1.68 42.34
N ALA A 962 24.29 1.48 42.80
CA ALA A 962 23.68 2.21 43.91
C ALA A 962 22.70 1.32 44.67
N GLN A 963 22.24 1.76 45.85
CA GLN A 963 21.15 1.06 46.54
C GLN A 963 19.88 1.12 45.67
N THR A 964 19.42 -0.04 45.24
CA THR A 964 18.29 -0.17 44.32
C THR A 964 17.32 -1.23 44.85
N ASP A 965 16.04 -0.88 44.99
CA ASP A 965 14.96 -1.79 45.38
C ASP A 965 14.03 -1.99 44.18
N CYS A 966 14.15 -3.14 43.50
CA CYS A 966 13.49 -3.39 42.22
C CYS A 966 13.02 -4.84 42.06
N LEU A 967 12.36 -5.12 40.93
CA LEU A 967 11.90 -6.46 40.56
C LEU A 967 12.78 -7.01 39.42
N LEU A 968 13.19 -8.27 39.58
CA LEU A 968 13.75 -9.08 38.50
C LEU A 968 12.67 -10.04 38.02
N THR A 969 12.30 -9.96 36.75
CA THR A 969 11.26 -10.80 36.14
C THR A 969 11.87 -11.67 35.06
N LEU A 970 11.67 -12.98 35.14
CA LEU A 970 12.01 -13.93 34.10
C LEU A 970 10.74 -14.42 33.40
N ARG A 971 10.73 -14.39 32.07
CA ARG A 971 9.62 -14.87 31.24
C ARG A 971 10.11 -15.91 30.25
N VAL A 972 9.35 -16.98 30.05
CA VAL A 972 9.46 -17.84 28.87
C VAL A 972 8.34 -17.45 27.92
N HIS A 973 8.66 -17.13 26.68
CA HIS A 973 7.68 -16.67 25.69
C HIS A 973 8.00 -17.20 24.29
N GLU A 974 6.99 -17.23 23.42
CA GLU A 974 7.10 -17.54 21.99
C GLU A 974 6.34 -16.45 21.23
N GLY A 975 7.07 -15.61 20.49
CA GLY A 975 6.53 -14.34 20.03
C GLY A 975 6.03 -13.49 21.20
N SER A 976 4.81 -12.96 21.08
CA SER A 976 4.10 -12.20 22.12
C SER A 976 3.47 -13.06 23.21
N ASN A 977 3.41 -14.39 23.03
CA ASN A 977 2.74 -15.28 23.97
C ASN A 977 3.65 -15.67 25.15
N VAL A 978 3.31 -15.23 26.37
CA VAL A 978 4.04 -15.59 27.59
C VAL A 978 3.57 -16.95 28.12
N LEU A 979 4.46 -17.94 28.09
CA LEU A 979 4.21 -19.31 28.54
C LEU A 979 4.36 -19.45 30.07
N SER A 980 5.34 -18.76 30.64
CA SER A 980 5.61 -18.76 32.08
C SER A 980 6.28 -17.45 32.50
N GLU A 981 5.97 -16.97 33.70
CA GLU A 981 6.59 -15.79 34.29
C GLU A 981 6.92 -16.04 35.76
N LYS A 982 8.07 -15.56 36.22
CA LYS A 982 8.46 -15.54 37.62
C LYS A 982 9.15 -14.22 37.98
N THR A 983 8.75 -13.64 39.10
CA THR A 983 9.33 -12.38 39.59
C THR A 983 9.91 -12.56 40.99
N ALA A 984 11.06 -11.94 41.24
CA ALA A 984 11.69 -11.85 42.55
C ALA A 984 12.03 -10.40 42.89
N ALA A 985 11.81 -10.01 44.16
CA ALA A 985 12.27 -8.73 44.67
C ALA A 985 13.79 -8.76 44.89
N VAL A 986 14.47 -7.71 44.47
CA VAL A 986 15.92 -7.55 44.58
C VAL A 986 16.23 -6.23 45.28
N SER A 987 17.09 -6.29 46.29
CA SER A 987 17.65 -5.12 46.97
C SER A 987 19.17 -5.15 46.84
N THR A 988 19.73 -4.33 45.96
CA THR A 988 21.18 -4.23 45.76
C THR A 988 21.78 -3.13 46.63
N GLN A 989 23.10 -3.18 46.81
CA GLN A 989 23.89 -2.15 47.50
C GLN A 989 25.00 -1.70 46.57
N ALA A 990 25.41 -0.44 46.69
CA ALA A 990 26.55 0.10 45.96
C ALA A 990 27.80 -0.79 46.14
N HIS A 991 28.50 -1.07 45.04
CA HIS A 991 29.77 -1.82 45.01
C HIS A 991 29.67 -3.29 45.47
N GLN A 992 28.49 -3.90 45.39
CA GLN A 992 28.27 -5.30 45.75
C GLN A 992 27.62 -6.06 44.61
N SER A 993 28.05 -7.32 44.44
CA SER A 993 27.46 -8.24 43.47
C SER A 993 26.41 -9.14 44.10
N TYR A 994 25.42 -9.53 43.30
CA TYR A 994 24.35 -10.44 43.68
C TYR A 994 24.16 -11.49 42.59
N LYS A 995 23.85 -12.74 42.94
CA LYS A 995 23.69 -13.81 41.96
C LYS A 995 22.47 -14.70 42.17
N ALA A 996 21.93 -15.23 41.09
CA ALA A 996 20.89 -16.25 41.10
C ALA A 996 21.15 -17.31 40.02
N GLU A 997 20.92 -18.58 40.36
CA GLU A 997 20.89 -19.67 39.37
C GLU A 997 19.51 -19.77 38.74
N ILE A 998 19.48 -19.90 37.41
CA ILE A 998 18.26 -20.10 36.62
C ILE A 998 18.20 -21.56 36.19
N SER A 999 17.09 -22.21 36.53
CA SER A 999 16.71 -23.51 35.97
C SER A 999 15.66 -23.31 34.88
N VAL A 1000 16.01 -23.71 33.67
CA VAL A 1000 15.16 -23.57 32.49
C VAL A 1000 14.64 -24.93 32.05
N SER A 1001 13.34 -25.00 31.77
CA SER A 1001 12.71 -26.08 31.02
C SER A 1001 12.03 -25.52 29.76
N SER A 1002 11.53 -26.40 28.89
CA SER A 1002 10.88 -26.01 27.62
C SER A 1002 9.79 -24.94 27.76
N ASP A 1003 9.06 -24.93 28.87
CA ASP A 1003 7.87 -24.09 29.07
C ASP A 1003 7.87 -23.29 30.38
N ALA A 1004 8.89 -23.46 31.22
CA ALA A 1004 8.91 -22.85 32.55
C ALA A 1004 10.32 -22.45 32.97
N VAL A 1005 10.37 -21.33 33.71
CA VAL A 1005 11.58 -20.79 34.32
C VAL A 1005 11.43 -20.79 35.84
N ASP A 1006 12.49 -21.21 36.55
CA ASP A 1006 12.55 -21.17 38.00
C ASP A 1006 13.90 -20.59 38.47
N PHE A 1007 13.84 -19.65 39.42
CA PHE A 1007 15.03 -19.04 40.02
C PHE A 1007 14.75 -18.58 41.46
N ALA A 1008 15.79 -18.46 42.27
CA ALA A 1008 15.71 -17.91 43.62
C ALA A 1008 16.01 -16.39 43.62
N ALA A 1009 15.63 -15.68 44.68
CA ALA A 1009 16.01 -14.28 44.82
C ALA A 1009 17.55 -14.15 44.82
N PRO A 1010 18.13 -13.19 44.07
CA PRO A 1010 19.58 -13.00 44.00
C PRO A 1010 20.22 -12.81 45.38
N GLU A 1011 21.26 -13.59 45.67
CA GLU A 1011 22.01 -13.56 46.91
C GLU A 1011 23.27 -12.71 46.77
N ASN A 1012 23.59 -11.89 47.77
CA ASN A 1012 24.81 -11.07 47.78
C ASN A 1012 26.05 -11.99 47.83
N CYS A 1013 26.93 -11.84 46.83
CA CYS A 1013 28.20 -12.55 46.71
C CYS A 1013 29.43 -11.65 46.91
N GLY A 1014 29.23 -10.38 47.30
CA GLY A 1014 30.30 -9.47 47.69
C GLY A 1014 31.11 -8.99 46.50
N TYR A 1015 32.40 -9.36 46.46
CA TYR A 1015 33.33 -9.01 45.38
C TYR A 1015 33.56 -10.17 44.39
N ASP A 1016 32.71 -11.19 44.44
CA ASP A 1016 32.56 -12.23 43.39
C ASP A 1016 31.75 -11.58 42.26
N PHE A 1017 32.46 -10.96 41.32
CA PHE A 1017 31.92 -10.12 40.26
C PHE A 1017 31.38 -10.92 39.08
N ASP A 1018 31.74 -12.19 38.89
CA ASP A 1018 31.15 -13.06 37.87
C ASP A 1018 30.16 -14.09 38.45
N GLY A 1019 30.00 -14.11 39.77
CA GLY A 1019 29.06 -14.96 40.49
C GLY A 1019 29.47 -16.44 40.54
N ASP A 1020 30.67 -16.82 40.17
CA ASP A 1020 31.06 -18.24 40.08
C ASP A 1020 31.21 -18.94 41.46
N GLY A 1021 31.25 -18.14 42.53
CA GLY A 1021 31.33 -18.60 43.92
C GLY A 1021 32.70 -18.48 44.57
N ASP A 1022 33.70 -18.00 43.86
CA ASP A 1022 35.02 -17.68 44.38
C ASP A 1022 35.35 -16.20 44.14
N VAL A 1023 36.16 -15.59 45.01
CA VAL A 1023 36.80 -14.29 44.71
C VAL A 1023 38.22 -14.59 44.26
N ASP A 1024 38.54 -14.40 42.99
CA ASP A 1024 39.78 -14.90 42.38
C ASP A 1024 40.51 -13.90 41.46
N ASP A 1025 41.35 -14.39 40.54
CA ASP A 1025 42.09 -13.54 39.60
C ASP A 1025 41.21 -12.90 38.52
N ASP A 1026 40.06 -13.50 38.19
CA ASP A 1026 39.15 -13.00 37.17
C ASP A 1026 38.37 -11.77 37.70
N ASP A 1027 37.94 -11.80 38.97
CA ASP A 1027 37.34 -10.62 39.64
C ASP A 1027 38.33 -9.46 39.74
N VAL A 1028 39.56 -9.79 40.15
CA VAL A 1028 40.66 -8.80 40.19
C VAL A 1028 40.92 -8.27 38.78
N GLY A 1029 40.85 -9.12 37.77
CA GLY A 1029 40.98 -8.76 36.37
C GLY A 1029 39.94 -7.72 35.94
N LYS A 1030 38.67 -7.91 36.30
CA LYS A 1030 37.57 -6.97 35.97
C LYS A 1030 37.84 -5.56 36.49
N ILE A 1031 38.13 -5.41 37.78
CA ILE A 1031 38.44 -4.09 38.36
C ILE A 1031 39.78 -3.53 37.88
N SER A 1032 40.78 -4.38 37.63
CA SER A 1032 42.13 -3.93 37.23
C SER A 1032 42.16 -3.27 35.85
N ARG A 1033 41.20 -3.55 34.98
CA ARG A 1033 41.06 -2.92 33.66
C ARG A 1033 40.83 -1.41 33.77
N PHE A 1034 40.21 -0.97 34.86
CA PHE A 1034 39.88 0.44 35.10
C PHE A 1034 40.93 1.16 35.96
N TRP A 1035 42.13 0.60 36.10
CA TRP A 1035 43.18 1.23 36.88
C TRP A 1035 43.51 2.64 36.41
N ASN A 1036 43.55 3.60 37.35
CA ASN A 1036 43.77 5.03 37.14
C ASN A 1036 42.68 5.72 36.30
N VAL A 1037 41.51 5.12 36.17
CA VAL A 1037 40.35 5.76 35.54
C VAL A 1037 39.59 6.55 36.61
N CYS A 1038 39.29 7.81 36.34
CA CYS A 1038 38.61 8.72 37.28
C CYS A 1038 37.35 9.32 36.66
N LYS A 1039 36.43 9.79 37.51
CA LYS A 1039 35.19 10.46 37.12
C LYS A 1039 35.47 11.57 36.09
N GLY A 1040 34.79 11.48 34.95
CA GLY A 1040 35.00 12.34 33.79
C GLY A 1040 35.84 11.70 32.67
N ASN A 1041 36.45 10.54 32.91
CA ASN A 1041 36.88 9.63 31.85
C ASN A 1041 35.67 8.81 31.37
N GLN A 1042 35.57 8.54 30.07
CA GLN A 1042 34.51 7.74 29.45
C GLN A 1042 34.48 6.29 29.99
N ASP A 1043 35.64 5.75 30.36
CA ASP A 1043 35.75 4.37 30.89
C ASP A 1043 35.46 4.30 32.40
N TYR A 1044 35.10 5.42 33.06
CA TYR A 1044 34.86 5.42 34.50
C TYR A 1044 33.53 4.77 34.83
N ASP A 1045 33.61 3.70 35.64
CA ASP A 1045 32.45 3.01 36.17
C ASP A 1045 32.39 3.15 37.70
N ALA A 1046 31.31 3.77 38.19
CA ALA A 1046 31.12 4.00 39.62
C ALA A 1046 31.03 2.70 40.42
N PHE A 1047 30.62 1.57 39.81
CA PHE A 1047 30.58 0.29 40.52
C PHE A 1047 31.96 -0.12 41.04
N TYR A 1048 33.02 0.12 40.26
CA TYR A 1048 34.39 -0.27 40.60
C TYR A 1048 35.14 0.75 41.49
N ASP A 1049 34.57 1.93 41.75
CA ASP A 1049 35.09 2.95 42.67
C ASP A 1049 34.72 2.61 44.12
N LEU A 1050 35.31 1.53 44.65
CA LEU A 1050 34.88 0.91 45.90
C LEU A 1050 35.04 1.82 47.13
N ASP A 1051 35.86 2.87 47.06
CA ASP A 1051 36.04 3.86 48.15
C ASP A 1051 35.41 5.24 47.93
N ASP A 1052 34.65 5.41 46.83
CA ASP A 1052 33.92 6.64 46.47
C ASP A 1052 34.82 7.89 46.37
N ASP A 1053 36.12 7.74 46.07
CA ASP A 1053 37.04 8.87 45.95
C ASP A 1053 37.00 9.57 44.58
N GLY A 1054 36.25 8.98 43.64
CA GLY A 1054 36.09 9.45 42.26
C GLY A 1054 37.13 8.88 41.31
N CYS A 1055 37.96 7.92 41.74
CA CYS A 1055 39.02 7.29 40.96
C CYS A 1055 39.17 5.81 41.31
N ILE A 1056 39.26 4.96 40.29
CA ILE A 1056 39.56 3.54 40.47
C ILE A 1056 41.08 3.38 40.58
N THR A 1057 41.57 3.12 41.79
CA THR A 1057 43.00 3.08 42.10
C THR A 1057 43.45 1.72 42.64
N VAL A 1058 44.69 1.66 43.12
CA VAL A 1058 45.21 0.50 43.84
C VAL A 1058 44.42 0.14 45.07
N LEU A 1059 43.78 1.11 45.70
CA LEU A 1059 43.06 0.85 46.95
C LEU A 1059 41.82 0.00 46.68
N ASP A 1060 41.14 0.25 45.56
CA ASP A 1060 39.96 -0.49 45.12
C ASP A 1060 40.34 -1.92 44.72
N ILE A 1061 41.36 -2.06 43.87
CA ILE A 1061 41.89 -3.39 43.50
C ILE A 1061 42.33 -4.16 44.75
N MET A 1062 43.01 -3.51 45.70
CA MET A 1062 43.46 -4.16 46.93
C MET A 1062 42.31 -4.63 47.83
N LYS A 1063 41.12 -4.02 47.77
CA LYS A 1063 39.93 -4.53 48.49
C LYS A 1063 39.48 -5.87 47.93
N VAL A 1064 39.46 -6.04 46.62
CA VAL A 1064 39.10 -7.30 45.95
C VAL A 1064 40.18 -8.34 46.21
N VAL A 1065 41.46 -8.00 45.99
CA VAL A 1065 42.61 -8.89 46.27
C VAL A 1065 42.64 -9.33 47.73
N GLY A 1066 42.33 -8.43 48.66
CA GLY A 1066 42.28 -8.72 50.10
C GLY A 1066 41.13 -9.64 50.50
N SER A 1067 40.14 -9.81 49.63
CA SER A 1067 38.95 -10.64 49.83
C SER A 1067 39.04 -11.99 49.12
N LYS A 1068 40.15 -12.29 48.44
CA LYS A 1068 40.37 -13.58 47.76
C LYS A 1068 40.17 -14.77 48.69
N THR A 1069 39.29 -15.67 48.30
CA THR A 1069 38.93 -16.87 49.08
C THR A 1069 39.66 -18.13 48.61
N LYS A 1070 40.32 -18.11 47.44
CA LYS A 1070 41.15 -19.20 46.94
C LYS A 1070 42.49 -18.75 46.36
#